data_AF-A0A927NYC7-F1
#
_entry.id   AF-A0A927NYC7-F1
#
_cell.length_a   1.000
_cell.length_b   1.000
_cell.length_c   1.000
_cell.angle_alpha   90.00
_cell.angle_beta   90.00
_cell.angle_gamma   90.00
#
_symmetry.space_group_name_H-M   'P 1'
#
loop_
_entity.id
_entity.type
_entity.pdbx_description
1 polymer ?
#
loop_
_entity_poly.entity_id
_entity_poly.type
_entity_poly.pdbx_seq_one_letter_code
_entity_poly.pdbx_strand_id
1 'polypeptide(L)'
;MNLWFSIVSDWTFVEIYLEKVGDVAYQVSQTLTMLLLPTFALVFLVVIIYGSKDTAHNVDSKSLIFWRRIYRRTIRPAKFYVRKYLRFLKRKKWYVRVLGGIWLYNLSGATIAIETVAWYFYFAVSFDFEATLVFLAKVLADFTVPLFFFPAWAWVIIGYKVFDYIRVKIGVAGIKGGIEKNVKFLKEYLGAKFLNGKQRSKKTSLLTQWKTLSESKILRPQAKQGFLNRTKQFPSFPWIVYARYIIECRKKHVLYNWTRFHTLFLFLKWASLNEKKHTEEQKRWIRRHLRRHWNYNFDNYIFGYKNEREIFDDGLELVALYDALENYGKQFYLYSHPTPIDMSNYPIRADFELNDEGNLPEFKNNLVEMNTYASHRRTQWSHRINNDAFRLGEQFDPYNAENNSFEFGIKAVMERDKERKNQLTRRQTVAGENEPTQNNDLEEVDTKIRTHIATCDNFTYQEDLSDAQRAGSLGVDNTDLMTKIYIRSSKNIRFFVPFFAIDEAIYLLASAIFDTIYLYLRKKKGSNTALERFLWLIYTPIYRHYIRYKNIFSYYPLELKIEDGADNEILAADKKLPLISLVAYRGRFRTDALGAFYYRKIKSATMGLNDVPMYKDRSMTMDEMIAQNSYMVKDFMRAFSGSWNKKNKKITEKAK
;
A
#
# COMPACT_ATOMS: atom_id res chain seq x y z
N MET A 1 -57.82 -38.27 12.51
CA MET A 1 -58.24 -36.97 13.11
C MET A 1 -58.70 -37.11 14.57
N ASN A 2 -59.29 -38.24 14.98
CA ASN A 2 -59.80 -38.45 16.35
C ASN A 2 -58.75 -38.78 17.45
N LEU A 3 -57.52 -39.18 17.09
CA LEU A 3 -56.46 -39.46 18.08
C LEU A 3 -55.72 -38.20 18.58
N TRP A 4 -55.69 -37.15 17.78
CA TRP A 4 -55.07 -35.87 18.16
C TRP A 4 -55.97 -35.07 19.11
N PHE A 5 -57.30 -35.20 18.95
CA PHE A 5 -58.27 -34.58 19.85
C PHE A 5 -58.32 -35.25 21.22
N SER A 6 -58.11 -36.58 21.33
CA SER A 6 -58.11 -37.27 22.63
C SER A 6 -56.87 -37.00 23.48
N ILE A 7 -55.72 -36.68 22.86
CA ILE A 7 -54.47 -36.32 23.55
C ILE A 7 -54.50 -34.86 24.03
N VAL A 8 -55.21 -33.98 23.32
CA VAL A 8 -55.37 -32.57 23.70
C VAL A 8 -56.54 -32.35 24.69
N SER A 9 -57.52 -33.27 24.74
CA SER A 9 -58.64 -33.21 25.69
C SER A 9 -58.36 -33.82 27.06
N ASP A 10 -57.18 -34.40 27.26
CA ASP A 10 -56.78 -34.96 28.55
C ASP A 10 -56.32 -33.82 29.46
N TRP A 11 -57.10 -33.53 30.51
CA TRP A 11 -56.84 -32.43 31.45
C TRP A 11 -55.43 -32.49 32.06
N THR A 12 -54.86 -33.69 32.14
CA THR A 12 -53.49 -33.95 32.60
C THR A 12 -52.42 -33.37 31.66
N PHE A 13 -52.61 -33.39 30.34
CA PHE A 13 -51.68 -32.79 29.38
C PHE A 13 -51.69 -31.26 29.46
N VAL A 14 -52.89 -30.68 29.65
CA VAL A 14 -53.07 -29.23 29.81
C VAL A 14 -52.44 -28.77 31.13
N GLU A 15 -52.62 -29.50 32.23
CA GLU A 15 -51.97 -29.21 33.51
C GLU A 15 -50.44 -29.27 33.42
N ILE A 16 -49.87 -30.33 32.85
CA ILE A 16 -48.41 -30.47 32.70
C ILE A 16 -47.85 -29.38 31.77
N TYR A 17 -48.56 -29.01 30.71
CA TYR A 17 -48.16 -27.91 29.82
C TYR A 17 -48.21 -26.55 30.54
N LEU A 18 -49.27 -26.27 31.30
CA LEU A 18 -49.41 -25.04 32.08
C LEU A 18 -48.38 -24.94 33.21
N GLU A 19 -48.05 -26.06 33.86
CA GLU A 19 -46.98 -26.15 34.86
C GLU A 19 -45.62 -25.85 34.23
N LYS A 20 -45.29 -26.46 33.07
CA LYS A 20 -44.05 -26.17 32.35
C LYS A 20 -43.95 -24.74 31.84
N VAL A 21 -45.06 -24.17 31.37
CA VAL A 21 -45.13 -22.75 30.97
C VAL A 21 -44.98 -21.85 32.20
N GLY A 22 -45.58 -22.22 33.33
CA GLY A 22 -45.44 -21.53 34.62
C GLY A 22 -43.99 -21.54 35.13
N ASP A 23 -43.31 -22.68 35.05
CA ASP A 23 -41.90 -22.82 35.43
C ASP A 23 -40.98 -21.99 34.53
N VAL A 24 -41.19 -22.02 33.21
CA VAL A 24 -40.43 -21.18 32.28
C VAL A 24 -40.69 -19.69 32.55
N ALA A 25 -41.94 -19.30 32.80
CA ALA A 25 -42.30 -17.93 33.14
C ALA A 25 -41.68 -17.48 34.47
N TYR A 26 -41.65 -18.36 35.48
CA TYR A 26 -40.99 -18.11 36.75
C TYR A 26 -39.48 -17.93 36.58
N GLN A 27 -38.81 -18.82 35.83
CA GLN A 27 -37.38 -18.70 35.53
C GLN A 27 -37.05 -17.42 34.76
N VAL A 28 -37.86 -17.05 33.77
CA VAL A 28 -37.73 -15.80 33.01
C VAL A 28 -37.94 -14.58 33.92
N SER A 29 -38.95 -14.60 34.79
CA SER A 29 -39.22 -13.53 35.76
C SER A 29 -38.10 -13.37 36.78
N GLN A 30 -37.59 -14.48 37.32
CA GLN A 30 -36.49 -14.49 38.28
C GLN A 30 -35.20 -13.94 37.63
N THR A 31 -34.87 -14.37 36.41
CA THR A 31 -33.72 -13.86 35.67
C THR A 31 -33.86 -12.38 35.29
N LEU A 32 -35.05 -11.95 34.85
CA LEU A 32 -35.34 -10.54 34.58
C LEU A 32 -35.17 -9.70 35.85
N THR A 33 -35.72 -10.13 36.97
CA THR A 33 -35.66 -9.38 38.23
C THR A 33 -34.22 -9.29 38.76
N MET A 34 -33.46 -10.38 38.70
CA MET A 34 -32.05 -10.40 39.08
C MET A 34 -31.16 -9.54 38.17
N LEU A 35 -31.54 -9.31 36.91
CA LEU A 35 -30.79 -8.44 35.99
C LEU A 35 -31.25 -6.97 36.09
N LEU A 36 -32.56 -6.71 36.16
CA LEU A 36 -33.13 -5.37 36.11
C LEU A 36 -32.83 -4.56 37.38
N LEU A 37 -33.00 -5.14 38.56
CA LEU A 37 -32.81 -4.43 39.83
C LEU A 37 -31.38 -3.87 40.02
N PRO A 38 -30.31 -4.67 39.84
CA PRO A 38 -28.96 -4.15 39.94
C PRO A 38 -28.58 -3.23 38.77
N THR A 39 -29.15 -3.40 37.57
CA THR A 39 -28.88 -2.49 36.45
C THR A 39 -29.52 -1.12 36.67
N PHE A 40 -30.77 -1.06 37.15
CA PHE A 40 -31.41 0.20 37.53
C PHE A 40 -30.66 0.91 38.67
N ALA A 41 -30.26 0.18 39.71
CA ALA A 41 -29.46 0.73 40.81
C ALA A 41 -28.11 1.30 40.32
N LEU A 42 -27.45 0.61 39.40
CA LEU A 42 -26.18 1.04 38.82
C LEU A 42 -26.34 2.27 37.92
N VAL A 43 -27.39 2.33 37.10
CA VAL A 43 -27.72 3.50 36.27
C VAL A 43 -28.00 4.71 37.16
N PHE A 44 -28.79 4.53 38.22
CA PHE A 44 -29.11 5.60 39.17
C PHE A 44 -27.85 6.16 39.86
N LEU A 45 -26.96 5.28 40.34
CA LEU A 45 -25.66 5.67 40.91
C LEU A 45 -24.80 6.43 39.92
N VAL A 46 -24.77 6.00 38.66
CA VAL A 46 -24.04 6.69 37.59
C VAL A 46 -24.59 8.09 37.34
N VAL A 47 -25.92 8.25 37.28
CA VAL A 47 -26.54 9.57 37.07
C VAL A 47 -26.21 10.53 38.20
N ILE A 48 -26.25 10.08 39.46
CA ILE A 48 -25.93 10.92 40.63
C ILE A 48 -24.45 11.31 40.65
N ILE A 49 -23.55 10.34 40.51
CA ILE A 49 -22.10 10.57 40.63
C ILE A 49 -21.59 11.46 39.49
N TYR A 50 -22.12 11.27 38.27
CA TYR A 50 -21.62 11.93 37.07
C TYR A 50 -22.50 13.11 36.60
N GLY A 51 -23.57 13.44 37.33
CA GLY A 51 -24.45 14.59 37.04
C GLY A 51 -23.85 15.95 37.39
N SER A 52 -22.92 16.00 38.36
CA SER A 52 -22.29 17.23 38.86
C SER A 52 -21.26 17.83 37.89
N LYS A 53 -21.03 19.14 37.95
CA LYS A 53 -19.99 19.82 37.14
C LYS A 53 -18.63 19.77 37.85
N ASP A 54 -17.54 19.78 37.09
CA ASP A 54 -16.16 19.80 37.58
C ASP A 54 -15.24 20.46 36.55
N THR A 55 -14.35 21.35 37.00
CA THR A 55 -13.38 22.11 36.19
C THR A 55 -11.92 21.74 36.49
N ALA A 56 -11.67 20.74 37.33
CA ALA A 56 -10.32 20.27 37.63
C ALA A 56 -9.71 19.51 36.44
N HIS A 57 -9.05 20.23 35.55
CA HIS A 57 -8.45 19.66 34.34
C HIS A 57 -7.30 18.70 34.66
N ASN A 58 -7.34 17.50 34.06
CA ASN A 58 -6.30 16.47 34.17
C ASN A 58 -6.04 15.93 35.60
N VAL A 59 -6.98 16.14 36.53
CA VAL A 59 -6.96 15.52 37.86
C VAL A 59 -7.73 14.20 37.82
N ASP A 60 -7.22 13.14 38.45
CA ASP A 60 -7.93 11.85 38.52
C ASP A 60 -9.02 11.88 39.60
N SER A 61 -10.22 11.38 39.28
CA SER A 61 -11.30 11.22 40.28
C SER A 61 -10.93 10.21 41.37
N LYS A 62 -11.48 10.37 42.58
CA LYS A 62 -11.28 9.40 43.70
C LYS A 62 -11.63 7.96 43.30
N SER A 63 -12.72 7.79 42.55
CA SER A 63 -13.14 6.49 42.01
C SER A 63 -12.11 5.89 41.04
N LEU A 64 -11.49 6.71 40.20
CA LEU A 64 -10.45 6.26 39.27
C LEU A 64 -9.16 5.88 40.00
N ILE A 65 -8.78 6.62 41.04
CA ILE A 65 -7.61 6.30 41.88
C ILE A 65 -7.80 4.95 42.56
N PHE A 66 -8.98 4.70 43.14
CA PHE A 66 -9.32 3.41 43.75
C PHE A 66 -9.25 2.27 42.73
N TRP A 67 -9.87 2.44 41.56
CA TRP A 67 -9.80 1.46 40.48
C TRP A 67 -8.36 1.17 40.02
N ARG A 68 -7.53 2.21 39.87
CA ARG A 68 -6.11 2.04 39.50
C ARG A 68 -5.34 1.26 40.57
N ARG A 69 -5.67 1.43 41.84
CA ARG A 69 -5.05 0.67 42.94
C ARG A 69 -5.40 -0.82 42.86
N ILE A 70 -6.68 -1.15 42.65
CA ILE A 70 -7.13 -2.54 42.41
C ILE A 70 -6.42 -3.11 41.19
N TYR A 71 -6.48 -2.39 40.07
CA TYR A 71 -5.87 -2.83 38.81
C TYR A 71 -4.37 -3.13 38.96
N ARG A 72 -3.63 -2.29 39.70
CA ARG A 72 -2.18 -2.50 39.93
C ARG A 72 -1.90 -3.73 40.80
N ARG A 73 -2.74 -4.01 41.81
CA ARG A 73 -2.53 -5.11 42.77
C ARG A 73 -2.99 -6.47 42.26
N THR A 74 -4.09 -6.55 41.53
CA THR A 74 -4.69 -7.85 41.14
C THR A 74 -4.60 -8.11 39.64
N ILE A 75 -5.16 -7.20 38.83
CA ILE A 75 -5.33 -7.43 37.38
C ILE A 75 -3.99 -7.38 36.64
N ARG A 76 -3.11 -6.43 36.97
CA ARG A 76 -1.80 -6.26 36.32
C ARG A 76 -0.88 -7.49 36.51
N PRO A 77 -0.64 -8.02 37.73
CA PRO A 77 0.21 -9.19 37.90
C PRO A 77 -0.39 -10.45 37.26
N ALA A 78 -1.71 -10.67 37.39
CA ALA A 78 -2.38 -11.79 36.72
C ALA A 78 -2.21 -11.72 35.19
N LYS A 79 -2.43 -10.55 34.60
CA LYS A 79 -2.22 -10.32 33.16
C LYS A 79 -0.77 -10.55 32.74
N PHE A 80 0.20 -10.15 33.57
CA PHE A 80 1.61 -10.38 33.32
C PHE A 80 1.95 -11.88 33.37
N TYR A 81 1.45 -12.60 34.37
CA TYR A 81 1.61 -14.04 34.51
C TYR A 81 1.05 -14.80 33.30
N VAL A 82 -0.20 -14.54 32.92
CA VAL A 82 -0.83 -15.16 31.75
C VAL A 82 -0.03 -14.87 30.47
N ARG A 83 0.42 -13.64 30.26
CA ARG A 83 1.26 -13.29 29.10
C ARG A 83 2.61 -14.00 29.11
N LYS A 84 3.24 -14.16 30.27
CA LYS A 84 4.51 -14.89 30.44
C LYS A 84 4.29 -16.37 30.13
N TYR A 85 3.21 -16.97 30.63
CA TYR A 85 2.84 -18.35 30.36
C TYR A 85 2.54 -18.60 28.87
N LEU A 86 1.75 -17.73 28.23
CA LEU A 86 1.50 -17.80 26.78
C LEU A 86 2.79 -17.66 25.96
N ARG A 87 3.74 -16.82 26.40
CA ARG A 87 5.06 -16.70 25.75
C ARG A 87 5.91 -17.95 25.95
N PHE A 88 5.85 -18.57 27.12
CA PHE A 88 6.50 -19.85 27.41
C PHE A 88 5.97 -20.96 26.48
N LEU A 89 4.64 -21.11 26.37
CA LEU A 89 3.99 -22.07 25.47
C LEU A 89 4.39 -21.83 23.99
N LYS A 90 4.43 -20.57 23.55
CA LYS A 90 4.88 -20.23 22.18
C LYS A 90 6.34 -20.62 21.91
N ARG A 91 7.22 -20.51 22.91
CA ARG A 91 8.65 -20.84 22.77
C ARG A 91 8.87 -22.36 22.77
N LYS A 92 8.14 -23.10 23.60
CA LYS A 92 8.26 -24.56 23.72
C LYS A 92 7.06 -25.25 23.07
N LYS A 93 7.02 -25.22 21.73
CA LYS A 93 5.91 -25.76 20.92
C LYS A 93 5.57 -27.23 21.22
N TRP A 94 6.51 -28.01 21.76
CA TRP A 94 6.29 -29.41 22.10
C TRP A 94 5.24 -29.60 23.21
N TYR A 95 5.19 -28.75 24.24
CA TYR A 95 4.16 -28.82 25.28
C TYR A 95 2.76 -28.63 24.69
N VAL A 96 2.63 -27.73 23.71
CA VAL A 96 1.35 -27.49 23.02
C VAL A 96 0.95 -28.72 22.19
N ARG A 97 1.90 -29.43 21.57
CA ARG A 97 1.63 -30.67 20.83
C ARG A 97 1.21 -31.80 21.76
N VAL A 98 1.88 -31.97 22.91
CA VAL A 98 1.53 -32.98 23.92
C VAL A 98 0.15 -32.70 24.51
N LEU A 99 -0.13 -31.44 24.89
CA LEU A 99 -1.46 -31.04 25.32
C LEU A 99 -2.50 -31.28 24.22
N GLY A 100 -2.19 -30.96 22.97
CA GLY A 100 -3.05 -31.27 21.82
C GLY A 100 -3.32 -32.77 21.69
N GLY A 101 -2.32 -33.63 21.91
CA GLY A 101 -2.48 -35.08 21.92
C GLY A 101 -3.38 -35.59 23.05
N ILE A 102 -3.20 -35.06 24.26
CA ILE A 102 -4.07 -35.37 25.41
C ILE A 102 -5.52 -34.96 25.12
N TRP A 103 -5.72 -33.77 24.53
CA TRP A 103 -7.04 -33.30 24.14
C TRP A 103 -7.64 -34.15 23.02
N LEU A 104 -6.86 -34.55 22.01
CA LEU A 104 -7.33 -35.44 20.94
C LEU A 104 -7.76 -36.79 21.47
N TYR A 105 -7.05 -37.33 22.47
CA TYR A 105 -7.45 -38.57 23.14
C TYR A 105 -8.76 -38.39 23.93
N ASN A 106 -8.84 -37.35 24.77
CA ASN A 106 -10.02 -37.09 25.60
C ASN A 106 -11.29 -36.69 24.81
N LEU A 107 -11.13 -36.20 23.59
CA LEU A 107 -12.23 -35.81 22.70
C LEU A 107 -12.58 -36.90 21.67
N SER A 108 -12.23 -38.16 21.93
CA SER A 108 -12.46 -39.31 21.06
C SER A 108 -11.81 -39.23 19.67
N GLY A 109 -10.93 -38.26 19.41
CA GLY A 109 -10.29 -38.06 18.11
C GLY A 109 -9.38 -39.21 17.69
N ALA A 110 -8.72 -39.87 18.65
CA ALA A 110 -7.92 -41.06 18.40
C ALA A 110 -8.79 -42.27 18.01
N THR A 111 -9.93 -42.46 18.69
CA THR A 111 -10.91 -43.50 18.39
C THR A 111 -11.48 -43.31 16.98
N ILE A 112 -11.95 -42.11 16.65
CA ILE A 112 -12.46 -41.76 15.32
C ILE A 112 -11.42 -42.08 14.23
N ALA A 113 -10.16 -41.73 14.45
CA ALA A 113 -9.10 -41.98 13.47
C ALA A 113 -8.85 -43.48 13.24
N ILE A 114 -8.75 -44.26 14.31
CA ILE A 114 -8.53 -45.71 14.24
C ILE A 114 -9.74 -46.39 13.59
N GLU A 115 -10.95 -46.04 13.98
CA GLU A 115 -12.18 -46.57 13.40
C GLU A 115 -12.32 -46.20 11.91
N THR A 116 -11.92 -44.99 11.51
CA THR A 116 -11.95 -44.59 10.09
C THR A 116 -10.98 -45.43 9.25
N VAL A 117 -9.79 -45.71 9.78
CA VAL A 117 -8.80 -46.57 9.09
C VAL A 117 -9.29 -48.01 9.04
N ALA A 118 -9.85 -48.53 10.13
CA ALA A 118 -10.41 -49.87 10.18
C ALA A 118 -11.59 -50.04 9.21
N TRP A 119 -12.49 -49.05 9.16
CA TRP A 119 -13.60 -49.02 8.21
C TRP A 119 -13.10 -48.94 6.77
N TYR A 120 -12.06 -48.14 6.47
CA TYR A 120 -11.49 -48.08 5.12
C TYR A 120 -11.00 -49.44 4.63
N PHE A 121 -10.26 -50.18 5.46
CA PHE A 121 -9.79 -51.53 5.10
C PHE A 121 -10.93 -52.54 5.02
N TYR A 122 -11.92 -52.47 5.91
CA TYR A 122 -13.12 -53.30 5.83
C TYR A 122 -13.87 -53.06 4.52
N PHE A 123 -14.19 -51.80 4.22
CA PHE A 123 -14.95 -51.42 3.03
C PHE A 123 -14.21 -51.76 1.73
N ALA A 124 -12.89 -51.58 1.69
CA ALA A 124 -12.08 -51.93 0.52
C ALA A 124 -12.11 -53.44 0.18
N VAL A 125 -12.40 -54.30 1.16
CA VAL A 125 -12.49 -55.75 0.97
C VAL A 125 -13.95 -56.21 0.81
N SER A 126 -14.89 -55.64 1.56
CA SER A 126 -16.27 -56.11 1.62
C SER A 126 -17.25 -55.41 0.67
N PHE A 127 -16.94 -54.18 0.22
CA PHE A 127 -17.87 -53.31 -0.54
C PHE A 127 -19.27 -53.17 0.10
N ASP A 128 -19.34 -53.24 1.42
CA ASP A 128 -20.59 -53.19 2.18
C ASP A 128 -21.03 -51.75 2.46
N PHE A 129 -22.03 -51.31 1.69
CA PHE A 129 -22.62 -49.98 1.83
C PHE A 129 -23.51 -49.84 3.07
N GLU A 130 -24.06 -50.92 3.62
CA GLU A 130 -24.90 -50.86 4.82
C GLU A 130 -24.04 -50.59 6.07
N ALA A 131 -22.90 -51.28 6.20
CA ALA A 131 -21.92 -51.02 7.24
C ALA A 131 -21.32 -49.59 7.19
N THR A 132 -21.35 -48.95 6.02
CA THR A 132 -20.92 -47.55 5.87
C THR A 132 -21.87 -46.59 6.60
N LEU A 133 -23.17 -46.85 6.60
CA LEU A 133 -24.14 -46.05 7.36
C LEU A 133 -23.96 -46.23 8.87
N VAL A 134 -23.68 -47.46 9.32
CA VAL A 134 -23.39 -47.75 10.73
C VAL A 134 -22.11 -47.05 11.18
N PHE A 135 -21.06 -47.07 10.36
CA PHE A 135 -19.83 -46.33 10.62
C PHE A 135 -20.07 -44.82 10.71
N LEU A 136 -20.83 -44.23 9.78
CA LEU A 136 -21.19 -42.81 9.82
C LEU A 136 -21.96 -42.45 11.11
N ALA A 137 -22.90 -43.30 11.54
CA ALA A 137 -23.62 -43.11 12.79
C ALA A 137 -22.69 -43.16 14.03
N LYS A 138 -21.72 -44.10 14.06
CA LYS A 138 -20.71 -44.17 15.13
C LYS A 138 -19.82 -42.94 15.18
N VAL A 139 -19.32 -42.50 14.02
CA VAL A 139 -18.51 -41.28 13.93
C VAL A 139 -19.29 -40.05 14.41
N LEU A 140 -20.57 -39.92 14.03
CA LEU A 140 -21.44 -38.84 14.53
C LEU A 140 -21.64 -38.91 16.04
N ALA A 141 -21.82 -40.11 16.60
CA ALA A 141 -21.92 -40.32 18.04
C ALA A 141 -20.62 -39.92 18.76
N ASP A 142 -19.46 -40.30 18.23
CA ASP A 142 -18.16 -39.90 18.81
C ASP A 142 -17.91 -38.39 18.71
N PHE A 143 -18.40 -37.72 17.67
CA PHE A 143 -18.35 -36.26 17.56
C PHE A 143 -19.25 -35.53 18.58
N THR A 144 -20.20 -36.22 19.23
CA THR A 144 -20.97 -35.58 20.32
C THR A 144 -20.11 -35.25 21.53
N VAL A 145 -19.07 -36.05 21.81
CA VAL A 145 -18.16 -35.86 22.94
C VAL A 145 -17.49 -34.47 22.90
N PRO A 146 -16.81 -34.05 21.82
CA PRO A 146 -16.28 -32.69 21.72
C PRO A 146 -17.36 -31.61 21.70
N LEU A 147 -18.52 -31.86 21.08
CA LEU A 147 -19.62 -30.89 21.01
C LEU A 147 -20.15 -30.52 22.40
N PHE A 148 -20.33 -31.50 23.29
CA PHE A 148 -20.83 -31.27 24.65
C PHE A 148 -19.73 -30.96 25.68
N PHE A 149 -18.47 -31.30 25.41
CA PHE A 149 -17.35 -30.98 26.29
C PHE A 149 -17.13 -29.47 26.44
N PHE A 150 -17.27 -28.71 25.35
CA PHE A 150 -17.11 -27.26 25.40
C PHE A 150 -18.43 -26.57 25.75
N PRO A 151 -18.43 -25.60 26.69
CA PRO A 151 -19.62 -24.81 26.98
C PRO A 151 -20.03 -23.98 25.76
N ALA A 152 -21.33 -23.69 25.61
CA ALA A 152 -21.89 -23.01 24.44
C ALA A 152 -21.17 -21.69 24.09
N TRP A 153 -20.74 -20.90 25.09
CA TRP A 153 -19.98 -19.66 24.86
C TRP A 153 -18.61 -19.88 24.21
N ALA A 154 -17.96 -21.02 24.45
CA ALA A 154 -16.68 -21.37 23.83
C ALA A 154 -16.87 -21.67 22.34
N TRP A 155 -17.96 -22.34 21.97
CA TRP A 155 -18.34 -22.56 20.57
C TRP A 155 -18.60 -21.27 19.81
N VAL A 156 -19.21 -20.26 20.45
CA VAL A 156 -19.38 -18.93 19.84
C VAL A 156 -18.01 -18.30 19.52
N ILE A 157 -17.04 -18.41 20.42
CA ILE A 157 -15.69 -17.87 20.21
C ILE A 157 -14.95 -18.65 19.11
N ILE A 158 -15.03 -19.98 19.12
CA ILE A 158 -14.40 -20.85 18.11
C ILE A 158 -15.02 -20.56 16.74
N GLY A 159 -16.34 -20.54 16.65
CA GLY A 159 -17.09 -20.22 15.44
C GLY A 159 -16.72 -18.84 14.89
N TYR A 160 -16.67 -17.81 15.74
CA TYR A 160 -16.20 -16.48 15.33
C TYR A 160 -14.76 -16.50 14.81
N LYS A 161 -13.86 -17.26 15.44
CA LYS A 161 -12.45 -17.36 15.00
C LYS A 161 -12.30 -18.06 13.66
N VAL A 162 -13.03 -19.15 13.44
CA VAL A 162 -13.05 -19.87 12.16
C VAL A 162 -13.65 -18.96 11.07
N PHE A 163 -14.77 -18.30 11.37
CA PHE A 163 -15.41 -17.36 10.46
C PHE A 163 -14.50 -16.18 10.09
N ASP A 164 -13.81 -15.59 11.07
CA ASP A 164 -12.83 -14.52 10.85
C ASP A 164 -11.63 -15.01 10.03
N TYR A 165 -11.12 -16.21 10.31
CA TYR A 165 -10.03 -16.81 9.52
C TYR A 165 -10.39 -16.99 8.05
N ILE A 166 -11.58 -17.54 7.76
CA ILE A 166 -12.07 -17.76 6.40
C ILE A 166 -12.26 -16.41 5.68
N ARG A 167 -12.92 -15.43 6.32
CA ARG A 167 -13.14 -14.12 5.68
C ARG A 167 -11.83 -13.40 5.38
N VAL A 168 -10.86 -13.48 6.28
CA VAL A 168 -9.54 -12.85 6.11
C VAL A 168 -8.78 -13.50 4.96
N LYS A 169 -8.85 -14.83 4.82
CA LYS A 169 -8.23 -15.55 3.70
C LYS A 169 -8.83 -15.12 2.36
N ILE A 170 -10.16 -14.99 2.29
CA ILE A 170 -10.85 -14.46 1.10
C ILE A 170 -10.44 -13.02 0.83
N GLY A 171 -10.37 -12.17 1.86
CA GLY A 171 -9.94 -10.78 1.73
C GLY A 171 -8.51 -10.63 1.21
N VAL A 172 -7.57 -11.45 1.70
CA VAL A 172 -6.19 -11.48 1.21
C VAL A 172 -6.12 -11.94 -0.25
N ALA A 173 -6.90 -12.95 -0.63
CA ALA A 173 -7.01 -13.37 -2.03
C ALA A 173 -7.59 -12.25 -2.91
N GLY A 174 -8.61 -11.53 -2.44
CA GLY A 174 -9.18 -10.37 -3.11
C GLY A 174 -8.17 -9.24 -3.33
N ILE A 175 -7.33 -8.94 -2.32
CA ILE A 175 -6.23 -7.97 -2.45
C ILE A 175 -5.23 -8.44 -3.52
N LYS A 176 -4.80 -9.72 -3.49
CA LYS A 176 -3.86 -10.28 -4.48
C LYS A 176 -4.43 -10.19 -5.90
N GLY A 177 -5.70 -10.55 -6.10
CA GLY A 177 -6.39 -10.39 -7.38
C GLY A 177 -6.55 -8.92 -7.82
N GLY A 178 -6.74 -7.99 -6.86
CA GLY A 178 -6.75 -6.56 -7.15
C GLY A 178 -5.38 -6.03 -7.60
N ILE A 179 -4.29 -6.53 -7.00
CA ILE A 179 -2.92 -6.21 -7.39
C ILE A 179 -2.67 -6.75 -8.81
N GLU A 180 -3.02 -7.99 -9.09
CA GLU A 180 -2.86 -8.61 -10.41
C GLU A 180 -3.62 -7.86 -11.50
N LYS A 181 -4.84 -7.39 -11.22
CA LYS A 181 -5.59 -6.53 -12.15
C LYS A 181 -4.85 -5.23 -12.48
N ASN A 182 -4.24 -4.59 -11.48
CA ASN A 182 -3.44 -3.38 -11.71
C ASN A 182 -2.14 -3.69 -12.46
N VAL A 183 -1.47 -4.80 -12.15
CA VAL A 183 -0.24 -5.21 -12.85
C VAL A 183 -0.54 -5.54 -14.31
N LYS A 184 -1.64 -6.26 -14.58
CA LYS A 184 -2.09 -6.53 -15.95
C LYS A 184 -2.36 -5.24 -16.71
N PHE A 185 -3.04 -4.28 -16.07
CA PHE A 185 -3.29 -2.97 -16.66
C PHE A 185 -1.99 -2.22 -17.01
N LEU A 186 -1.01 -2.19 -16.10
CA LEU A 186 0.27 -1.53 -16.33
C LEU A 186 1.09 -2.18 -17.44
N LYS A 187 0.97 -3.50 -17.63
CA LYS A 187 1.61 -4.24 -18.73
C LYS A 187 0.91 -4.07 -20.07
N GLU A 188 -0.40 -3.82 -20.06
CA GLU A 188 -1.20 -3.62 -21.27
C GLU A 188 -0.94 -2.25 -21.90
N TYR A 189 -0.80 -1.22 -21.07
CA TYR A 189 -0.47 0.14 -21.52
C TYR A 189 0.99 0.45 -21.13
N LEU A 190 1.95 0.05 -21.97
CA LEU A 190 3.37 0.28 -21.71
C LEU A 190 3.77 1.75 -21.95
N GLY A 191 4.91 2.16 -21.39
CA GLY A 191 5.44 3.51 -21.56
C GLY A 191 4.80 4.56 -20.65
N ALA A 192 4.82 5.81 -21.12
CA ALA A 192 4.46 7.00 -20.34
C ALA A 192 2.93 7.12 -20.13
N LYS A 193 2.52 7.29 -18.87
CA LYS A 193 1.12 7.37 -18.45
C LYS A 193 0.81 8.72 -17.86
N PHE A 194 -0.24 9.35 -18.39
CA PHE A 194 -0.70 10.65 -17.95
C PHE A 194 -2.06 10.53 -17.27
N LEU A 195 -2.09 10.67 -15.96
CA LEU A 195 -3.29 10.51 -15.14
C LEU A 195 -3.99 11.84 -14.90
N ASN A 196 -5.19 11.96 -15.47
CA ASN A 196 -6.05 13.12 -15.39
C ASN A 196 -7.21 12.90 -14.42
N GLY A 197 -7.46 13.88 -13.57
CA GLY A 197 -8.64 13.88 -12.71
C GLY A 197 -8.81 15.17 -11.94
N LYS A 198 -10.07 15.47 -11.57
CA LYS A 198 -10.39 16.63 -10.71
C LYS A 198 -9.61 16.55 -9.39
N GLN A 199 -9.44 17.69 -8.71
CA GLN A 199 -8.86 17.69 -7.37
C GLN A 199 -9.65 16.74 -6.45
N ARG A 200 -8.95 15.96 -5.61
CA ARG A 200 -9.51 14.91 -4.75
C ARG A 200 -10.07 13.67 -5.47
N SER A 201 -9.84 13.50 -6.78
CA SER A 201 -10.16 12.27 -7.53
C SER A 201 -9.27 11.06 -7.20
N LYS A 202 -8.32 11.20 -6.26
CA LYS A 202 -7.32 10.18 -5.87
C LYS A 202 -6.25 9.88 -6.93
N LYS A 203 -6.05 10.79 -7.90
CA LYS A 203 -4.99 10.69 -8.93
C LYS A 203 -3.60 10.35 -8.35
N THR A 204 -3.10 11.13 -7.41
CA THR A 204 -1.76 10.92 -6.81
C THR A 204 -1.68 9.62 -6.03
N SER A 205 -2.79 9.17 -5.43
CA SER A 205 -2.86 7.90 -4.72
C SER A 205 -2.73 6.72 -5.69
N LEU A 206 -3.41 6.79 -6.84
CA LEU A 206 -3.31 5.78 -7.90
C LEU A 206 -1.92 5.78 -8.52
N LEU A 207 -1.35 6.94 -8.81
CA LEU A 207 0.03 7.08 -9.31
C LEU A 207 1.03 6.43 -8.36
N THR A 208 0.91 6.69 -7.05
CA THR A 208 1.79 6.10 -6.03
C THR A 208 1.63 4.58 -5.93
N GLN A 209 0.39 4.07 -6.06
CA GLN A 209 0.13 2.63 -6.13
C GLN A 209 0.81 2.03 -7.37
N TRP A 210 0.61 2.61 -8.54
CA TRP A 210 1.18 2.12 -9.79
C TRP A 210 2.70 2.11 -9.75
N LYS A 211 3.34 3.20 -9.34
CA LYS A 211 4.78 3.23 -9.09
C LYS A 211 5.22 2.02 -8.25
N THR A 212 4.57 1.82 -7.11
CA THR A 212 4.93 0.74 -6.18
C THR A 212 4.79 -0.64 -6.82
N LEU A 213 3.74 -0.85 -7.62
CA LEU A 213 3.49 -2.10 -8.32
C LEU A 213 4.46 -2.30 -9.48
N SER A 214 4.77 -1.26 -10.26
CA SER A 214 5.73 -1.31 -11.35
C SER A 214 7.11 -1.73 -10.86
N GLU A 215 7.62 -1.11 -9.80
CA GLU A 215 8.92 -1.47 -9.24
C GLU A 215 8.95 -2.92 -8.74
N SER A 216 7.93 -3.31 -7.98
CA SER A 216 7.95 -4.56 -7.21
C SER A 216 7.43 -5.79 -7.95
N LYS A 217 6.52 -5.61 -8.91
CA LYS A 217 5.81 -6.68 -9.63
C LYS A 217 6.11 -6.72 -11.12
N ILE A 218 6.71 -5.67 -11.69
CA ILE A 218 7.04 -5.61 -13.12
C ILE A 218 8.56 -5.57 -13.31
N LEU A 219 9.21 -4.45 -13.02
CA LEU A 219 10.61 -4.22 -13.39
C LEU A 219 11.59 -5.18 -12.71
N ARG A 220 11.56 -5.30 -11.38
CA ARG A 220 12.49 -6.20 -10.66
C ARG A 220 12.24 -7.69 -10.98
N PRO A 221 10.99 -8.20 -10.99
CA PRO A 221 10.75 -9.58 -11.41
C PRO A 221 11.13 -9.87 -12.85
N GLN A 222 10.89 -8.93 -13.78
CA GLN A 222 11.30 -9.08 -15.18
C GLN A 222 12.83 -9.15 -15.30
N ALA A 223 13.55 -8.27 -14.61
CA ALA A 223 15.00 -8.31 -14.57
C ALA A 223 15.52 -9.63 -13.98
N LYS A 224 14.86 -10.15 -12.92
CA LYS A 224 15.17 -11.47 -12.37
C LYS A 224 15.04 -12.59 -13.39
N GLN A 225 13.94 -12.60 -14.13
CA GLN A 225 13.71 -13.60 -15.17
C GLN A 225 14.71 -13.46 -16.32
N GLY A 226 15.00 -12.23 -16.75
CA GLY A 226 15.97 -11.95 -17.81
C GLY A 226 17.35 -12.54 -17.50
N PHE A 227 17.93 -12.20 -16.35
CA PHE A 227 19.30 -12.65 -16.06
C PHE A 227 19.34 -14.17 -15.84
N LEU A 228 18.26 -14.77 -15.30
CA LEU A 228 18.15 -16.22 -15.18
C LEU A 228 18.03 -16.91 -16.54
N ASN A 229 17.38 -16.29 -17.53
CA ASN A 229 17.33 -16.84 -18.87
C ASN A 229 18.72 -16.82 -19.52
N ARG A 230 19.49 -15.75 -19.33
CA ARG A 230 20.90 -15.70 -19.76
C ARG A 230 21.75 -16.79 -19.06
N THR A 231 21.47 -17.09 -17.79
CA THR A 231 22.17 -18.21 -17.12
C THR A 231 21.89 -19.60 -17.71
N LYS A 232 20.69 -19.80 -18.27
CA LYS A 232 20.31 -21.08 -18.91
C LYS A 232 20.95 -21.25 -20.28
N GLN A 233 21.21 -20.15 -21.00
CA GLN A 233 21.86 -20.17 -22.30
C GLN A 233 23.32 -20.62 -22.20
N PHE A 234 24.01 -20.23 -21.12
CA PHE A 234 25.41 -20.63 -20.86
C PHE A 234 25.56 -21.27 -19.46
N PRO A 235 25.15 -22.55 -19.28
CA PRO A 235 25.16 -23.21 -17.97
C PRO A 235 26.55 -23.37 -17.35
N SER A 236 27.57 -23.51 -18.19
CA SER A 236 28.97 -23.73 -17.80
C SER A 236 29.68 -22.45 -17.35
N PHE A 237 29.15 -21.26 -17.66
CA PHE A 237 29.75 -20.00 -17.26
C PHE A 237 29.59 -19.74 -15.74
N PRO A 238 30.62 -19.25 -15.02
CA PRO A 238 30.55 -19.01 -13.58
C PRO A 238 29.79 -17.72 -13.22
N TRP A 239 28.46 -17.72 -13.38
CA TRP A 239 27.59 -16.56 -13.13
C TRP A 239 27.71 -15.96 -11.73
N ILE A 240 27.99 -16.78 -10.71
CA ILE A 240 28.17 -16.31 -9.33
C ILE A 240 29.40 -15.40 -9.16
N VAL A 241 30.47 -15.68 -9.90
CA VAL A 241 31.69 -14.87 -9.90
C VAL A 241 31.38 -13.51 -10.52
N TYR A 242 30.64 -13.49 -11.62
CA TYR A 242 30.24 -12.26 -12.27
C TYR A 242 29.26 -11.43 -11.41
N ALA A 243 28.28 -12.07 -10.78
CA ALA A 243 27.35 -11.42 -9.86
C ALA A 243 28.09 -10.71 -8.69
N ARG A 244 29.06 -11.40 -8.08
CA ARG A 244 29.90 -10.80 -7.01
C ARG A 244 30.75 -9.65 -7.53
N TYR A 245 31.34 -9.77 -8.72
CA TYR A 245 32.06 -8.68 -9.36
C TYR A 245 31.18 -7.43 -9.53
N ILE A 246 29.93 -7.58 -9.96
CA ILE A 246 29.00 -6.45 -10.09
C ILE A 246 28.71 -5.79 -8.74
N ILE A 247 28.50 -6.57 -7.68
CA ILE A 247 28.25 -6.05 -6.33
C ILE A 247 29.48 -5.26 -5.82
N GLU A 248 30.68 -5.81 -5.99
CA GLU A 248 31.92 -5.16 -5.55
C GLU A 248 32.24 -3.90 -6.37
N CYS A 249 32.08 -3.95 -7.70
CA CYS A 249 32.28 -2.78 -8.56
C CYS A 249 31.28 -1.67 -8.28
N ARG A 250 30.06 -2.00 -7.85
CA ARG A 250 29.08 -1.00 -7.39
C ARG A 250 29.51 -0.34 -6.10
N LYS A 251 29.97 -1.10 -5.10
CA LYS A 251 30.48 -0.56 -3.82
C LYS A 251 31.63 0.42 -4.04
N LYS A 252 32.49 0.14 -5.03
CA LYS A 252 33.63 1.00 -5.43
C LYS A 252 33.25 2.11 -6.41
N HIS A 253 31.98 2.26 -6.78
CA HIS A 253 31.50 3.23 -7.77
C HIS A 253 32.20 3.11 -9.15
N VAL A 254 32.52 1.88 -9.57
CA VAL A 254 33.13 1.56 -10.87
C VAL A 254 32.05 1.25 -11.91
N LEU A 255 31.07 0.43 -11.53
CA LEU A 255 29.89 0.07 -12.34
C LEU A 255 28.64 0.61 -11.65
N TYR A 256 28.27 1.86 -12.00
CA TYR A 256 27.16 2.58 -11.38
C TYR A 256 26.00 2.87 -12.35
N ASN A 257 26.19 2.62 -13.65
CA ASN A 257 25.19 2.87 -14.69
C ASN A 257 25.34 1.84 -15.83
N TRP A 258 24.29 1.61 -16.63
CA TRP A 258 24.24 0.70 -17.78
C TRP A 258 25.23 1.06 -18.88
N THR A 259 25.51 2.35 -19.08
CA THR A 259 26.51 2.81 -20.05
C THR A 259 27.91 2.29 -19.70
N ARG A 260 28.24 2.19 -18.41
CA ARG A 260 29.50 1.62 -17.92
C ARG A 260 29.59 0.11 -18.14
N PHE A 261 28.46 -0.61 -18.15
CA PHE A 261 28.44 -2.01 -18.58
C PHE A 261 28.75 -2.13 -20.06
N HIS A 262 28.09 -1.32 -20.89
CA HIS A 262 28.31 -1.33 -22.34
C HIS A 262 29.78 -1.06 -22.70
N THR A 263 30.35 0.01 -22.12
CA THR A 263 31.77 0.36 -22.35
C THR A 263 32.75 -0.70 -21.85
N LEU A 264 32.49 -1.34 -20.71
CA LEU A 264 33.29 -2.47 -20.22
C LEU A 264 33.26 -3.64 -21.23
N PHE A 265 32.08 -4.03 -21.70
CA PHE A 265 31.95 -5.20 -22.58
C PHE A 265 32.43 -4.94 -24.00
N LEU A 266 32.27 -3.73 -24.53
CA LEU A 266 32.93 -3.33 -25.78
C LEU A 266 34.45 -3.50 -25.67
N PHE A 267 35.05 -3.04 -24.56
CA PHE A 267 36.49 -3.15 -24.35
C PHE A 267 36.94 -4.60 -24.17
N LEU A 268 36.21 -5.42 -23.40
CA LEU A 268 36.53 -6.84 -23.20
C LEU A 268 36.39 -7.64 -24.51
N LYS A 269 35.33 -7.39 -25.28
CA LYS A 269 35.09 -8.03 -26.59
C LYS A 269 36.21 -7.67 -27.58
N TRP A 270 36.58 -6.39 -27.66
CA TRP A 270 37.70 -5.95 -28.49
C TRP A 270 39.04 -6.58 -28.08
N ALA A 271 39.32 -6.66 -26.78
CA ALA A 271 40.56 -7.22 -26.25
C ALA A 271 40.69 -8.72 -26.51
N SER A 272 39.60 -9.50 -26.35
CA SER A 272 39.59 -10.93 -26.66
C SER A 272 39.70 -11.21 -28.17
N LEU A 273 38.96 -10.48 -29.01
CA LEU A 273 39.01 -10.67 -30.46
C LEU A 273 40.40 -10.41 -31.06
N ASN A 274 41.16 -9.49 -30.46
CA ASN A 274 42.50 -9.11 -30.92
C ASN A 274 43.63 -9.70 -30.08
N GLU A 275 43.35 -10.63 -29.16
CA GLU A 275 44.35 -11.17 -28.23
C GLU A 275 45.59 -11.73 -28.94
N LYS A 276 45.40 -12.44 -30.05
CA LYS A 276 46.50 -13.00 -30.87
C LYS A 276 47.33 -11.94 -31.59
N LYS A 277 46.78 -10.75 -31.81
CA LYS A 277 47.45 -9.61 -32.48
C LYS A 277 48.19 -8.72 -31.48
N HIS A 278 47.92 -8.87 -30.18
CA HIS A 278 48.51 -8.03 -29.14
C HIS A 278 49.91 -8.52 -28.74
N THR A 279 50.87 -7.60 -28.69
CA THR A 279 52.19 -7.83 -28.09
C THR A 279 52.06 -8.05 -26.58
N GLU A 280 53.01 -8.74 -25.94
CA GLU A 280 52.98 -8.97 -24.48
C GLU A 280 52.99 -7.68 -23.65
N GLU A 281 53.57 -6.59 -24.16
CA GLU A 281 53.47 -5.27 -23.54
C GLU A 281 52.05 -4.71 -23.57
N GLN A 282 51.36 -4.86 -24.72
CA GLN A 282 49.97 -4.44 -24.87
C GLN A 282 49.05 -5.25 -23.95
N LYS A 283 49.23 -6.58 -23.85
CA LYS A 283 48.47 -7.42 -22.92
C LYS A 283 48.69 -7.00 -21.46
N ARG A 284 49.94 -6.72 -21.06
CA ARG A 284 50.26 -6.19 -19.72
C ARG A 284 49.58 -4.85 -19.46
N TRP A 285 49.58 -3.96 -20.46
CA TRP A 285 48.90 -2.67 -20.37
C TRP A 285 47.38 -2.83 -20.21
N ILE A 286 46.74 -3.67 -21.04
CA ILE A 286 45.29 -3.95 -21.00
C ILE A 286 44.92 -4.50 -19.61
N ARG A 287 45.65 -5.50 -19.10
CA ARG A 287 45.39 -6.06 -17.75
C ARG A 287 45.52 -5.00 -16.66
N ARG A 288 46.53 -4.12 -16.75
CA ARG A 288 46.71 -3.01 -15.80
C ARG A 288 45.57 -1.99 -15.88
N HIS A 289 45.10 -1.69 -17.09
CA HIS A 289 43.96 -0.81 -17.32
C HIS A 289 42.67 -1.41 -16.73
N LEU A 290 42.40 -2.69 -16.99
CA LEU A 290 41.27 -3.44 -16.44
C LEU A 290 41.26 -3.47 -14.90
N ARG A 291 42.42 -3.74 -14.28
CA ARG A 291 42.53 -3.72 -12.81
C ARG A 291 42.28 -2.34 -12.22
N ARG A 292 42.81 -1.28 -12.82
CA ARG A 292 42.71 0.09 -12.29
C ARG A 292 41.35 0.74 -12.54
N HIS A 293 40.84 0.69 -13.77
CA HIS A 293 39.63 1.41 -14.17
C HIS A 293 38.35 0.60 -13.99
N TRP A 294 38.45 -0.73 -13.98
CA TRP A 294 37.30 -1.63 -13.95
C TRP A 294 37.30 -2.58 -12.75
N ASN A 295 38.34 -2.55 -11.89
CA ASN A 295 38.50 -3.48 -10.76
C ASN A 295 38.42 -4.96 -11.21
N TYR A 296 38.88 -5.22 -12.44
CA TYR A 296 38.80 -6.52 -13.08
C TYR A 296 40.12 -7.27 -12.88
N ASN A 297 40.09 -8.30 -12.03
CA ASN A 297 41.28 -9.01 -11.55
C ASN A 297 41.48 -10.40 -12.17
N PHE A 298 40.75 -10.74 -13.23
CA PHE A 298 40.87 -12.02 -13.91
C PHE A 298 42.01 -12.00 -14.93
N ASP A 299 42.65 -13.15 -15.14
CA ASP A 299 43.79 -13.27 -16.05
C ASP A 299 43.37 -13.33 -17.52
N ASN A 300 42.16 -13.83 -17.78
CA ASN A 300 41.49 -13.85 -19.08
C ASN A 300 40.43 -12.73 -19.17
N TYR A 301 39.84 -12.53 -20.35
CA TYR A 301 38.86 -11.46 -20.58
C TYR A 301 37.40 -11.88 -20.32
N ILE A 302 37.17 -13.06 -19.71
CA ILE A 302 35.84 -13.66 -19.48
C ILE A 302 35.73 -14.29 -18.07
N PHE A 303 36.17 -13.58 -17.03
CA PHE A 303 35.87 -13.92 -15.63
C PHE A 303 36.34 -15.32 -15.19
N GLY A 304 37.47 -15.80 -15.72
CA GLY A 304 38.04 -17.13 -15.47
C GLY A 304 37.45 -18.25 -16.34
N TYR A 305 36.52 -17.94 -17.26
CA TYR A 305 35.91 -18.91 -18.15
C TYR A 305 36.81 -19.30 -19.33
N LYS A 306 36.95 -20.60 -19.60
CA LYS A 306 37.89 -21.11 -20.62
C LYS A 306 37.38 -21.03 -22.06
N ASN A 307 36.07 -21.05 -22.27
CA ASN A 307 35.48 -21.11 -23.61
C ASN A 307 35.03 -19.73 -24.07
N GLU A 308 35.92 -18.99 -24.73
CA GLU A 308 35.67 -17.58 -25.05
C GLU A 308 34.67 -17.32 -26.18
N ARG A 309 34.26 -18.36 -26.91
CA ARG A 309 33.52 -18.24 -28.16
C ARG A 309 32.22 -19.05 -28.19
N GLU A 310 31.64 -19.31 -27.02
CA GLU A 310 30.32 -19.93 -27.00
C GLU A 310 29.28 -18.98 -27.59
N ILE A 311 28.52 -19.54 -28.53
CA ILE A 311 27.38 -18.91 -29.18
C ILE A 311 26.20 -19.83 -28.89
N PHE A 312 25.12 -19.25 -28.42
CA PHE A 312 23.87 -19.96 -28.20
C PHE A 312 22.91 -19.60 -29.35
N ASP A 313 22.40 -20.61 -30.03
CA ASP A 313 21.32 -20.45 -31.01
C ASP A 313 19.98 -20.62 -30.29
N ASP A 314 19.20 -19.54 -30.20
CA ASP A 314 17.86 -19.57 -29.62
C ASP A 314 16.75 -19.90 -30.63
N GLY A 315 17.12 -20.10 -31.91
CA GLY A 315 16.23 -20.33 -33.04
C GLY A 315 15.74 -19.06 -33.75
N LEU A 316 16.00 -17.87 -33.19
CA LEU A 316 15.71 -16.56 -33.76
C LEU A 316 16.98 -15.74 -33.98
N GLU A 317 17.87 -15.72 -32.99
CA GLU A 317 19.15 -15.03 -33.02
C GLU A 317 20.29 -15.89 -32.45
N LEU A 318 21.49 -15.68 -33.01
CA LEU A 318 22.73 -16.21 -32.46
C LEU A 318 23.22 -15.28 -31.36
N VAL A 319 23.10 -15.72 -30.10
CA VAL A 319 23.52 -14.95 -28.93
C VAL A 319 24.98 -15.27 -28.61
N ALA A 320 25.86 -14.28 -28.76
CA ALA A 320 27.24 -14.42 -28.31
C ALA A 320 27.36 -14.21 -26.79
N LEU A 321 28.30 -14.92 -26.15
CA LEU A 321 28.52 -14.86 -24.70
C LEU A 321 28.70 -13.43 -24.17
N TYR A 322 29.48 -12.58 -24.84
CA TYR A 322 29.70 -11.19 -24.39
C TYR A 322 28.43 -10.35 -24.36
N ASP A 323 27.55 -10.52 -25.34
CA ASP A 323 26.29 -9.78 -25.43
C ASP A 323 25.33 -10.29 -24.33
N ALA A 324 25.34 -11.60 -24.05
CA ALA A 324 24.62 -12.18 -22.91
C ALA A 324 25.15 -11.70 -21.54
N LEU A 325 26.47 -11.52 -21.40
CA LEU A 325 27.09 -10.99 -20.19
C LEU A 325 26.70 -9.52 -19.95
N GLU A 326 26.66 -8.70 -21.01
CA GLU A 326 26.21 -7.31 -20.92
C GLU A 326 24.75 -7.24 -20.43
N ASN A 327 23.86 -8.01 -21.04
CA ASN A 327 22.44 -8.02 -20.69
C ASN A 327 22.19 -8.59 -19.29
N TYR A 328 22.89 -9.68 -18.92
CA TYR A 328 22.89 -10.18 -17.55
C TYR A 328 23.32 -9.08 -16.57
N GLY A 329 24.40 -8.36 -16.88
CA GLY A 329 24.94 -7.31 -16.02
C GLY A 329 23.95 -6.19 -15.75
N LYS A 330 23.32 -5.66 -16.81
CA LYS A 330 22.29 -4.61 -16.74
C LYS A 330 21.09 -5.04 -15.90
N GLN A 331 20.56 -6.23 -16.16
CA GLN A 331 19.38 -6.77 -15.47
C GLN A 331 19.68 -7.12 -14.01
N PHE A 332 20.82 -7.76 -13.75
CA PHE A 332 21.25 -8.08 -12.38
C PHE A 332 21.49 -6.81 -11.57
N TYR A 333 22.07 -5.77 -12.17
CA TYR A 333 22.27 -4.46 -11.53
C TYR A 333 20.96 -3.82 -11.11
N LEU A 334 19.95 -3.81 -11.97
CA LEU A 334 18.61 -3.30 -11.67
C LEU A 334 17.92 -4.13 -10.57
N TYR A 335 17.94 -5.46 -10.70
CA TYR A 335 17.31 -6.36 -9.73
C TYR A 335 17.86 -6.19 -8.31
N SER A 336 19.19 -6.20 -8.21
CA SER A 336 19.92 -6.15 -6.93
C SER A 336 20.16 -4.71 -6.44
N HIS A 337 19.56 -3.69 -7.07
CA HIS A 337 19.75 -2.30 -6.67
C HIS A 337 19.28 -2.09 -5.21
N PRO A 338 20.13 -1.54 -4.31
CA PRO A 338 19.86 -1.51 -2.87
C PRO A 338 18.86 -0.42 -2.47
N THR A 339 18.67 0.57 -3.33
CA THR A 339 17.75 1.69 -3.17
C THR A 339 16.51 1.52 -4.08
N PRO A 340 15.44 2.30 -3.86
CA PRO A 340 14.30 2.30 -4.77
C PRO A 340 14.74 2.76 -6.16
N ILE A 341 14.19 2.15 -7.21
CA ILE A 341 14.57 2.47 -8.61
C ILE A 341 13.66 3.54 -9.20
N ASP A 342 13.40 4.60 -8.45
CA ASP A 342 12.51 5.69 -8.86
C ASP A 342 13.00 7.08 -8.45
N MET A 343 12.65 8.07 -9.27
CA MET A 343 12.82 9.49 -9.00
C MET A 343 11.46 10.19 -8.97
N SER A 344 11.23 11.02 -7.95
CA SER A 344 9.94 11.70 -7.80
C SER A 344 10.05 13.12 -7.24
N ASN A 345 9.09 13.98 -7.59
CA ASN A 345 8.97 15.34 -7.03
C ASN A 345 8.27 15.38 -5.66
N TYR A 346 7.85 14.23 -5.15
CA TYR A 346 7.29 14.06 -3.81
C TYR A 346 7.80 12.76 -3.20
N PRO A 347 8.01 12.67 -1.87
CA PRO A 347 8.55 11.47 -1.26
C PRO A 347 7.60 10.27 -1.39
N ILE A 348 8.08 9.19 -1.99
CA ILE A 348 7.39 7.90 -2.08
C ILE A 348 8.17 6.86 -1.29
N ARG A 349 7.52 6.29 -0.28
CA ARG A 349 8.10 5.23 0.54
C ARG A 349 8.16 3.93 -0.25
N ALA A 350 9.30 3.25 -0.21
CA ALA A 350 9.47 1.87 -0.65
C ALA A 350 9.61 0.94 0.57
N ASP A 351 8.94 -0.21 0.52
CA ASP A 351 9.06 -1.27 1.53
C ASP A 351 9.63 -2.50 0.81
N PHE A 352 10.93 -2.75 0.92
CA PHE A 352 11.55 -3.97 0.42
C PHE A 352 12.75 -4.38 1.28
N GLU A 353 13.12 -5.65 1.18
CA GLU A 353 14.29 -6.21 1.85
C GLU A 353 15.11 -6.98 0.83
N LEU A 354 16.40 -6.70 0.77
CA LEU A 354 17.37 -7.50 0.04
C LEU A 354 17.92 -8.55 1.02
N ASN A 355 17.47 -9.80 0.90
CA ASN A 355 17.98 -10.90 1.72
C ASN A 355 19.25 -11.44 1.07
N ASP A 356 20.41 -11.18 1.65
CA ASP A 356 21.69 -11.63 1.13
C ASP A 356 22.35 -12.62 2.11
N GLU A 357 22.53 -13.85 1.66
CA GLU A 357 23.22 -14.93 2.39
C GLU A 357 24.67 -15.12 1.91
N GLY A 358 25.22 -14.14 1.18
CA GLY A 358 26.59 -14.11 0.66
C GLY A 358 26.74 -14.52 -0.81
N ASN A 359 25.62 -14.75 -1.51
CA ASN A 359 25.59 -15.26 -2.88
C ASN A 359 24.66 -14.41 -3.76
N LEU A 360 23.52 -14.97 -4.18
CA LEU A 360 22.52 -14.24 -4.96
C LEU A 360 21.57 -13.52 -3.99
N PRO A 361 21.52 -12.18 -4.01
CA PRO A 361 20.60 -11.44 -3.15
C PRO A 361 19.15 -11.70 -3.59
N GLU A 362 18.28 -12.04 -2.65
CA GLU A 362 16.86 -12.24 -2.90
C GLU A 362 16.04 -11.01 -2.51
N PHE A 363 15.40 -10.40 -3.50
CA PHE A 363 14.47 -9.29 -3.26
C PHE A 363 13.14 -9.79 -2.69
N LYS A 364 12.87 -9.49 -1.42
CA LYS A 364 11.60 -9.79 -0.74
C LYS A 364 10.74 -8.53 -0.66
N ASN A 365 9.67 -8.51 -1.45
CA ASN A 365 8.64 -7.47 -1.37
C ASN A 365 7.29 -8.08 -1.02
N ASN A 366 6.96 -8.04 0.28
CA ASN A 366 5.68 -8.53 0.77
C ASN A 366 4.72 -7.37 1.01
N LEU A 367 4.04 -6.92 -0.05
CA LEU A 367 3.06 -5.82 0.01
C LEU A 367 1.87 -6.13 0.94
N VAL A 368 1.50 -7.41 1.07
CA VAL A 368 0.24 -7.84 1.71
C VAL A 368 0.44 -8.32 3.15
N GLU A 369 1.42 -9.20 3.41
CA GLU A 369 1.51 -9.94 4.68
C GLU A 369 2.49 -9.31 5.68
N MET A 370 3.19 -8.24 5.29
CA MET A 370 4.18 -7.60 6.15
C MET A 370 3.53 -6.86 7.32
N ASN A 371 4.11 -6.93 8.52
CA ASN A 371 3.67 -6.15 9.68
C ASN A 371 4.12 -4.68 9.56
N THR A 372 3.28 -3.73 9.99
CA THR A 372 3.58 -2.27 10.01
C THR A 372 4.89 -1.94 10.73
N TYR A 373 5.18 -2.58 11.87
CA TYR A 373 6.43 -2.35 12.61
C TYR A 373 7.67 -2.82 11.83
N ALA A 374 7.56 -3.95 11.13
CA ALA A 374 8.66 -4.46 10.29
C ALA A 374 8.86 -3.58 9.05
N SER A 375 7.79 -3.04 8.48
CA SER A 375 7.84 -2.09 7.35
C SER A 375 8.56 -0.79 7.72
N HIS A 376 8.33 -0.21 8.90
CA HIS A 376 9.04 1.01 9.31
C HIS A 376 10.56 0.83 9.45
N ARG A 377 11.03 -0.34 9.89
CA ARG A 377 12.48 -0.61 10.01
C ARG A 377 13.16 -0.80 8.66
N ARG A 378 12.40 -1.12 7.61
CA ARG A 378 12.87 -1.45 6.26
C ARG A 378 12.43 -0.39 5.24
N THR A 379 12.14 0.80 5.75
CA THR A 379 11.65 1.92 4.96
C THR A 379 12.82 2.58 4.24
N GLN A 380 12.67 2.73 2.93
CA GLN A 380 13.49 3.64 2.13
C GLN A 380 12.58 4.62 1.40
N TRP A 381 13.15 5.70 0.91
CA TRP A 381 12.43 6.75 0.19
C TRP A 381 12.94 6.84 -1.24
N SER A 382 12.05 7.25 -2.14
CA SER A 382 12.36 7.57 -3.51
C SER A 382 13.48 8.60 -3.61
N HIS A 383 14.22 8.55 -4.72
CA HIS A 383 15.20 9.58 -5.02
C HIS A 383 14.48 10.88 -5.38
N ARG A 384 15.05 12.00 -4.95
CA ARG A 384 14.53 13.32 -5.33
C ARG A 384 14.75 13.51 -6.82
N ILE A 385 13.70 13.96 -7.52
CA ILE A 385 13.85 14.36 -8.91
C ILE A 385 14.61 15.69 -9.01
N ASN A 386 15.62 15.72 -9.86
CA ASN A 386 16.18 16.95 -10.40
C ASN A 386 15.74 17.05 -11.86
N ASN A 387 14.97 18.09 -12.20
CA ASN A 387 14.42 18.22 -13.55
C ASN A 387 15.50 18.49 -14.60
N ASP A 388 16.65 19.06 -14.23
CA ASP A 388 17.77 19.25 -15.17
C ASP A 388 18.34 17.92 -15.68
N ALA A 389 18.24 16.84 -14.91
CA ALA A 389 18.65 15.49 -15.35
C ALA A 389 17.81 14.94 -16.52
N PHE A 390 16.69 15.58 -16.85
CA PHE A 390 15.79 15.22 -17.95
C PHE A 390 15.81 16.25 -19.10
N ARG A 391 16.58 17.34 -18.97
CA ARG A 391 16.68 18.39 -19.98
C ARG A 391 17.89 18.12 -20.87
N LEU A 392 17.63 17.99 -22.17
CA LEU A 392 18.68 17.79 -23.18
C LEU A 392 19.23 19.12 -23.72
N GLY A 393 18.48 20.22 -23.56
CA GLY A 393 18.88 21.56 -23.95
C GLY A 393 19.36 22.38 -22.76
N GLU A 394 18.85 23.59 -22.62
CA GLU A 394 19.23 24.51 -21.54
C GLU A 394 18.82 24.01 -20.14
N GLN A 395 19.73 24.11 -19.18
CA GLN A 395 19.60 23.61 -17.81
C GLN A 395 19.71 24.75 -16.79
N PHE A 396 19.00 24.66 -15.65
CA PHE A 396 19.10 25.69 -14.60
C PHE A 396 20.47 25.66 -13.92
N ASP A 397 21.00 24.47 -13.69
CA ASP A 397 22.36 24.25 -13.21
C ASP A 397 23.07 23.21 -14.09
N PRO A 398 23.78 23.65 -15.15
CA PRO A 398 24.47 22.75 -16.09
C PRO A 398 25.56 21.89 -15.45
N TYR A 399 26.16 22.36 -14.34
CA TYR A 399 27.29 21.71 -13.67
C TYR A 399 26.86 20.83 -12.49
N ASN A 400 25.56 20.62 -12.32
CA ASN A 400 25.04 19.79 -11.25
C ASN A 400 25.50 18.32 -11.42
N ALA A 401 26.08 17.74 -10.37
CA ALA A 401 26.55 16.36 -10.37
C ALA A 401 25.42 15.32 -10.57
N GLU A 402 24.16 15.70 -10.33
CA GLU A 402 22.98 14.85 -10.52
C GLU A 402 22.53 14.81 -12.00
N ASN A 403 23.06 15.67 -12.87
CA ASN A 403 22.68 15.71 -14.28
C ASN A 403 23.02 14.39 -14.98
N ASN A 404 22.13 13.93 -15.86
CA ASN A 404 22.27 12.68 -16.63
C ASN A 404 22.40 11.41 -15.77
N SER A 405 22.00 11.44 -14.50
CA SER A 405 22.12 10.30 -13.57
C SER A 405 21.03 9.22 -13.75
N PHE A 406 19.91 9.55 -14.41
CA PHE A 406 18.79 8.64 -14.59
C PHE A 406 18.92 7.90 -15.93
N GLU A 407 18.97 6.57 -15.91
CA GLU A 407 19.04 5.73 -17.13
C GLU A 407 17.87 4.74 -17.23
N PHE A 408 17.47 4.15 -16.11
CA PHE A 408 16.37 3.18 -16.00
C PHE A 408 15.59 3.42 -14.70
N GLY A 409 14.39 2.87 -14.62
CA GLY A 409 13.52 2.98 -13.45
C GLY A 409 12.28 3.82 -13.71
N ILE A 410 11.72 4.40 -12.65
CA ILE A 410 10.40 5.05 -12.72
C ILE A 410 10.52 6.55 -12.43
N LYS A 411 10.04 7.40 -13.34
CA LYS A 411 9.85 8.84 -13.09
C LYS A 411 8.42 9.05 -12.58
N ALA A 412 8.24 9.50 -11.35
CA ALA A 412 6.92 9.71 -10.75
C ALA A 412 6.71 11.19 -10.41
N VAL A 413 5.89 11.89 -11.21
CA VAL A 413 5.66 13.35 -11.09
C VAL A 413 4.20 13.64 -10.75
N MET A 414 3.95 14.18 -9.56
CA MET A 414 2.64 14.77 -9.24
C MET A 414 2.54 16.20 -9.76
N GLU A 415 1.34 16.63 -10.16
CA GLU A 415 1.06 17.98 -10.64
C GLU A 415 2.00 18.45 -11.76
N ARG A 416 2.25 17.58 -12.75
CA ARG A 416 3.14 17.85 -13.90
C ARG A 416 2.71 19.09 -14.68
N ASP A 417 1.41 19.37 -14.70
CA ASP A 417 0.83 20.56 -15.32
C ASP A 417 1.25 21.88 -14.65
N LYS A 418 1.51 21.88 -13.34
CA LYS A 418 2.01 23.07 -12.64
C LYS A 418 3.49 23.32 -12.91
N GLU A 419 4.26 22.25 -13.08
CA GLU A 419 5.68 22.33 -13.45
C GLU A 419 5.85 22.83 -14.90
N ARG A 420 5.12 22.22 -15.84
CA ARG A 420 5.22 22.53 -17.28
C ARG A 420 4.32 23.68 -17.74
N LYS A 421 3.46 24.27 -16.91
CA LYS A 421 2.57 25.41 -17.24
C LYS A 421 1.66 25.19 -18.47
N ASN A 422 0.66 26.06 -18.65
CA ASN A 422 -0.26 25.98 -19.78
C ASN A 422 0.36 26.54 -21.08
N GLN A 423 -0.10 26.02 -22.22
CA GLN A 423 0.32 26.49 -23.55
C GLN A 423 0.06 27.99 -23.78
N LEU A 424 -1.01 28.56 -23.21
CA LEU A 424 -1.28 30.00 -23.27
C LEU A 424 -0.26 30.85 -22.50
N THR A 425 0.24 30.32 -21.37
CA THR A 425 1.30 30.94 -20.57
C THR A 425 2.66 30.77 -21.23
N ARG A 426 2.87 29.65 -21.94
CA ARG A 426 4.07 29.34 -22.74
C ARG A 426 4.28 30.32 -23.89
N ARG A 427 3.22 30.85 -24.50
CA ARG A 427 3.32 31.88 -25.56
C ARG A 427 3.84 33.24 -25.08
N GLN A 428 3.79 33.51 -23.77
CA GLN A 428 4.25 34.78 -23.19
C GLN A 428 5.72 34.75 -22.78
N THR A 429 6.38 33.59 -22.84
CA THR A 429 7.81 33.45 -22.54
C THR A 429 8.60 33.79 -23.81
N VAL A 430 9.22 34.96 -23.84
CA VAL A 430 10.02 35.42 -24.99
C VAL A 430 11.26 34.55 -25.09
N ALA A 431 11.53 33.98 -26.28
CA ALA A 431 12.63 33.05 -26.54
C ALA A 431 14.02 33.73 -26.60
N GLY A 432 14.28 34.74 -25.75
CA GLY A 432 15.50 35.55 -25.81
C GLY A 432 16.13 35.90 -24.45
N GLU A 433 15.59 35.40 -23.34
CA GLU A 433 16.24 35.53 -22.03
C GLU A 433 17.18 34.34 -21.83
N ASN A 434 18.41 34.57 -21.32
CA ASN A 434 19.44 33.55 -21.02
C ASN A 434 19.03 32.51 -19.94
N GLU A 435 17.74 32.46 -19.59
CA GLU A 435 17.21 31.50 -18.62
C GLU A 435 16.63 30.28 -19.32
N PRO A 436 16.77 29.08 -18.75
CA PRO A 436 16.10 27.88 -19.23
C PRO A 436 14.58 28.06 -19.27
N THR A 437 14.00 27.75 -20.41
CA THR A 437 12.58 27.80 -20.70
C THR A 437 12.10 26.44 -21.23
N GLN A 438 10.78 26.25 -21.23
CA GLN A 438 10.18 25.01 -21.76
C GLN A 438 10.36 24.82 -23.27
N ASN A 439 10.81 25.86 -23.99
CA ASN A 439 11.04 25.78 -25.43
C ASN A 439 12.48 25.37 -25.79
N ASN A 440 13.45 25.73 -24.95
CA ASN A 440 14.87 25.44 -25.18
C ASN A 440 15.43 24.32 -24.27
N ASP A 441 14.64 23.79 -23.31
CA ASP A 441 15.08 22.72 -22.40
C ASP A 441 15.05 21.30 -22.99
N LEU A 442 14.26 21.08 -24.05
CA LEU A 442 14.12 19.81 -24.78
C LEU A 442 13.74 18.59 -23.89
N GLU A 443 13.10 18.80 -22.73
CA GLU A 443 12.67 17.69 -21.84
C GLU A 443 11.62 16.76 -22.51
N GLU A 444 10.87 17.31 -23.45
CA GLU A 444 9.84 16.58 -24.18
C GLU A 444 10.47 15.56 -25.15
N VAL A 445 11.62 15.92 -25.76
CA VAL A 445 12.39 15.03 -26.62
C VAL A 445 12.98 13.89 -25.81
N ASP A 446 13.51 14.18 -24.63
CA ASP A 446 14.01 13.18 -23.69
C ASP A 446 12.96 12.10 -23.37
N THR A 447 11.74 12.54 -23.06
CA THR A 447 10.61 11.64 -22.77
C THR A 447 10.31 10.70 -23.96
N LYS A 448 10.56 11.12 -25.21
CA LYS A 448 10.35 10.29 -26.43
C LYS A 448 11.40 9.20 -26.59
N ILE A 449 12.68 9.53 -26.35
CA ILE A 449 13.80 8.67 -26.76
C ILE A 449 14.44 7.90 -25.61
N ARG A 450 14.15 8.26 -24.36
CA ARG A 450 14.77 7.65 -23.17
C ARG A 450 14.47 6.15 -23.03
N THR A 451 13.39 5.66 -23.62
CA THR A 451 13.09 4.23 -23.67
C THR A 451 14.20 3.42 -24.37
N HIS A 452 14.91 4.00 -25.34
CA HIS A 452 15.98 3.32 -26.08
C HIS A 452 17.19 2.99 -25.19
N ILE A 453 17.63 3.90 -24.31
CA ILE A 453 18.75 3.63 -23.39
C ILE A 453 18.34 2.64 -22.28
N ALA A 454 17.05 2.59 -21.94
CA ALA A 454 16.50 1.73 -20.90
C ALA A 454 16.02 0.35 -21.40
N THR A 455 16.33 -0.05 -22.63
CA THR A 455 15.89 -1.33 -23.21
C THR A 455 16.99 -2.40 -23.13
N CYS A 456 16.61 -3.60 -22.66
CA CYS A 456 17.49 -4.76 -22.57
C CYS A 456 16.66 -6.04 -22.80
N ASP A 457 17.13 -6.96 -23.65
CA ASP A 457 16.42 -8.17 -24.06
C ASP A 457 14.99 -7.90 -24.55
N ASN A 458 14.83 -6.91 -25.43
CA ASN A 458 13.53 -6.49 -25.98
C ASN A 458 12.49 -6.04 -24.92
N PHE A 459 12.93 -5.74 -23.70
CA PHE A 459 12.10 -5.18 -22.64
C PHE A 459 12.61 -3.81 -22.18
N THR A 460 11.72 -2.83 -22.11
CA THR A 460 12.05 -1.48 -21.63
C THR A 460 11.86 -1.37 -20.12
N TYR A 461 12.93 -1.03 -19.41
CA TYR A 461 12.99 -0.89 -17.95
C TYR A 461 12.77 0.55 -17.47
N GLN A 462 12.07 1.37 -18.24
CA GLN A 462 11.72 2.74 -17.89
C GLN A 462 10.21 2.96 -17.96
N GLU A 463 9.68 3.70 -16.98
CA GLU A 463 8.28 4.08 -16.94
C GLU A 463 8.11 5.51 -16.43
N ASP A 464 7.38 6.33 -17.18
CA ASP A 464 6.99 7.68 -16.75
C ASP A 464 5.55 7.67 -16.25
N LEU A 465 5.37 8.05 -14.99
CA LEU A 465 4.08 8.19 -14.34
C LEU A 465 3.89 9.64 -13.96
N SER A 466 2.86 10.28 -14.49
CA SER A 466 2.54 11.65 -14.13
C SER A 466 1.07 11.89 -13.87
N ASP A 467 0.76 12.81 -12.96
CA ASP A 467 -0.60 13.27 -12.73
C ASP A 467 -0.78 14.76 -13.08
N ALA A 468 -1.97 15.11 -13.54
CA ALA A 468 -2.39 16.48 -13.82
C ALA A 468 -3.85 16.70 -13.43
N GLN A 469 -4.27 17.96 -13.31
CA GLN A 469 -5.65 18.30 -12.98
C GLN A 469 -6.54 18.43 -14.22
N ARG A 470 -5.96 18.83 -15.36
CA ARG A 470 -6.66 18.96 -16.65
C ARG A 470 -5.74 18.42 -17.76
N ALA A 471 -6.33 17.82 -18.80
CA ALA A 471 -5.53 17.33 -19.93
C ALA A 471 -4.95 18.50 -20.74
N GLY A 472 -5.78 19.50 -21.05
CA GLY A 472 -5.39 20.67 -21.84
C GLY A 472 -4.52 21.71 -21.13
N SER A 473 -4.08 21.45 -19.90
CA SER A 473 -3.05 22.29 -19.26
C SER A 473 -1.64 21.89 -19.69
N LEU A 474 -1.42 20.65 -20.10
CA LEU A 474 -0.13 20.23 -20.64
C LEU A 474 -0.09 20.52 -22.15
N GLY A 475 1.07 20.92 -22.68
CA GLY A 475 1.21 21.14 -24.13
C GLY A 475 0.91 19.88 -24.93
N VAL A 476 0.26 20.03 -26.09
CA VAL A 476 -0.21 18.95 -26.98
C VAL A 476 0.92 17.94 -27.26
N ASP A 477 2.13 18.44 -27.56
CA ASP A 477 3.32 17.63 -27.83
C ASP A 477 3.71 16.67 -26.69
N ASN A 478 3.42 17.02 -25.43
CA ASN A 478 3.65 16.13 -24.30
C ASN A 478 2.52 15.11 -24.13
N THR A 479 1.29 15.54 -24.42
CA THR A 479 0.13 14.69 -24.17
C THR A 479 -0.04 13.62 -25.24
N ASP A 480 0.44 13.86 -26.45
CA ASP A 480 0.32 12.93 -27.56
C ASP A 480 1.26 11.71 -27.44
N LEU A 481 2.29 11.83 -26.61
CA LEU A 481 3.26 10.79 -26.33
C LEU A 481 2.85 9.83 -25.21
N MET A 482 1.78 10.17 -24.49
CA MET A 482 1.38 9.47 -23.27
C MET A 482 0.01 8.86 -23.44
N THR A 483 -0.20 7.68 -22.85
CA THR A 483 -1.55 7.17 -22.67
C THR A 483 -2.30 8.08 -21.70
N LYS A 484 -3.35 8.75 -22.18
CA LYS A 484 -4.18 9.67 -21.40
C LYS A 484 -5.21 8.86 -20.61
N ILE A 485 -5.10 8.87 -19.29
CA ILE A 485 -5.99 8.11 -18.40
C ILE A 485 -6.83 9.08 -17.58
N TYR A 486 -8.14 9.08 -17.77
CA TYR A 486 -9.06 9.95 -17.04
C TYR A 486 -9.79 9.18 -15.96
N ILE A 487 -9.70 9.66 -14.73
CA ILE A 487 -10.55 9.20 -13.63
C ILE A 487 -11.93 9.86 -13.79
N ARG A 488 -12.89 9.12 -14.34
CA ARG A 488 -14.28 9.58 -14.50
C ARG A 488 -14.97 9.70 -13.14
N SER A 489 -14.86 8.65 -12.34
CA SER A 489 -15.50 8.58 -11.04
C SER A 489 -14.65 7.77 -10.05
N SER A 490 -14.73 8.16 -8.77
CA SER A 490 -14.27 7.36 -7.64
C SER A 490 -15.49 7.04 -6.81
N LYS A 491 -15.92 5.77 -6.78
CA LYS A 491 -17.06 5.40 -5.93
C LYS A 491 -16.64 5.33 -4.47
N ASN A 492 -17.66 5.16 -3.61
CA ASN A 492 -17.47 4.92 -2.18
C ASN A 492 -16.57 3.70 -1.93
N ILE A 493 -15.93 3.73 -0.77
CA ILE A 493 -15.04 2.67 -0.31
C ILE A 493 -15.76 1.33 -0.30
N ARG A 494 -15.09 0.28 -0.77
CA ARG A 494 -15.55 -1.11 -0.74
C ARG A 494 -14.52 -1.98 -0.04
N PHE A 495 -14.90 -3.19 0.34
CA PHE A 495 -14.06 -4.11 1.11
C PHE A 495 -13.86 -5.42 0.36
N PHE A 496 -12.64 -5.96 0.40
CA PHE A 496 -12.35 -7.30 -0.10
C PHE A 496 -12.83 -8.40 0.84
N VAL A 497 -13.00 -8.08 2.13
CA VAL A 497 -13.46 -9.03 3.15
C VAL A 497 -14.99 -9.13 3.12
N PRO A 498 -15.57 -10.34 3.04
CA PRO A 498 -17.01 -10.52 3.12
C PRO A 498 -17.52 -10.22 4.54
N PHE A 499 -18.79 -9.85 4.64
CA PHE A 499 -19.48 -9.55 5.90
C PHE A 499 -18.86 -8.41 6.75
N PHE A 500 -18.05 -7.54 6.14
CA PHE A 500 -17.51 -6.37 6.85
C PHE A 500 -18.60 -5.42 7.40
N ALA A 501 -19.80 -5.43 6.81
CA ALA A 501 -20.95 -4.67 7.30
C ALA A 501 -21.31 -5.01 8.76
N ILE A 502 -21.04 -6.23 9.23
CA ILE A 502 -21.25 -6.63 10.63
C ILE A 502 -20.26 -5.88 11.53
N ASP A 503 -18.98 -5.83 11.14
CA ASP A 503 -17.94 -5.12 11.90
C ASP A 503 -18.22 -3.61 11.92
N GLU A 504 -18.73 -3.07 10.81
CA GLU A 504 -19.16 -1.67 10.70
C GLU A 504 -20.39 -1.36 11.56
N ALA A 505 -21.41 -2.21 11.59
CA ALA A 505 -22.59 -2.03 12.43
C ALA A 505 -22.23 -2.04 13.92
N ILE A 506 -21.39 -2.99 14.35
CA ILE A 506 -20.89 -3.05 15.74
C ILE A 506 -20.10 -1.78 16.09
N TYR A 507 -19.25 -1.32 15.17
CA TYR A 507 -18.50 -0.09 15.35
C TYR A 507 -19.41 1.14 15.46
N LEU A 508 -20.38 1.32 14.54
CA LEU A 508 -21.29 2.45 14.53
C LEU A 508 -22.15 2.51 15.80
N LEU A 509 -22.67 1.36 16.26
CA LEU A 509 -23.42 1.27 17.52
C LEU A 509 -22.53 1.65 18.71
N ALA A 510 -21.32 1.07 18.78
CA ALA A 510 -20.39 1.35 19.86
C ALA A 510 -19.94 2.82 19.87
N SER A 511 -19.71 3.42 18.69
CA SER A 511 -19.35 4.83 18.53
C SER A 511 -20.49 5.76 18.92
N ALA A 512 -21.73 5.49 18.51
CA ALA A 512 -22.87 6.31 18.90
C ALA A 512 -23.02 6.37 20.43
N ILE A 513 -22.99 5.21 21.09
CA ILE A 513 -23.04 5.13 22.56
C ILE A 513 -21.83 5.82 23.18
N PHE A 514 -20.62 5.56 22.67
CA PHE A 514 -19.39 6.12 23.20
C PHE A 514 -19.37 7.66 23.07
N ASP A 515 -19.63 8.20 21.89
CA ASP A 515 -19.56 9.63 21.61
C ASP A 515 -20.59 10.39 22.44
N THR A 516 -21.83 9.90 22.55
CA THR A 516 -22.86 10.52 23.40
C THR A 516 -22.42 10.61 24.85
N ILE A 517 -21.96 9.50 25.43
CA ILE A 517 -21.58 9.47 26.85
C ILE A 517 -20.27 10.23 27.07
N TYR A 518 -19.27 10.05 26.20
CA TYR A 518 -17.95 10.69 26.30
C TYR A 518 -18.05 12.21 26.17
N LEU A 519 -18.79 12.72 25.19
CA LEU A 519 -19.00 14.16 25.02
C LEU A 519 -19.80 14.76 26.18
N TYR A 520 -20.83 14.05 26.67
CA TYR A 520 -21.57 14.48 27.87
C TYR A 520 -20.65 14.60 29.09
N LEU A 521 -19.81 13.59 29.33
CA LEU A 521 -18.84 13.60 30.43
C LEU A 521 -17.81 14.71 30.25
N ARG A 522 -17.17 14.85 29.09
CA ARG A 522 -16.15 15.88 28.86
C ARG A 522 -16.70 17.30 28.88
N LYS A 523 -17.98 17.50 28.54
CA LYS A 523 -18.67 18.78 28.71
C LYS A 523 -18.87 19.14 30.18
N LYS A 524 -19.13 18.16 31.05
CA LYS A 524 -19.42 18.40 32.48
C LYS A 524 -18.22 18.24 33.42
N LYS A 525 -17.22 17.46 33.03
CA LYS A 525 -16.09 17.04 33.86
C LYS A 525 -14.75 17.31 33.17
N GLY A 526 -13.95 18.20 33.77
CA GLY A 526 -12.53 18.40 33.42
C GLY A 526 -11.61 17.29 33.92
N SER A 527 -12.01 16.57 34.98
CA SER A 527 -11.25 15.48 35.59
C SER A 527 -11.35 14.17 34.81
N ASN A 528 -10.37 13.28 35.00
CA ASN A 528 -10.38 11.93 34.43
C ASN A 528 -11.19 11.00 35.32
N THR A 529 -12.21 10.36 34.77
CA THR A 529 -13.17 9.57 35.55
C THR A 529 -13.02 8.06 35.38
N ALA A 530 -13.50 7.28 36.37
CA ALA A 530 -13.54 5.83 36.28
C ALA A 530 -14.44 5.34 35.14
N LEU A 531 -15.63 5.93 34.99
CA LEU A 531 -16.57 5.58 33.92
C LEU A 531 -15.98 5.84 32.54
N GLU A 532 -15.33 7.00 32.33
CA GLU A 532 -14.59 7.27 31.09
C GLU A 532 -13.54 6.18 30.79
N ARG A 533 -12.81 5.74 31.81
CA ARG A 533 -11.82 4.67 31.65
C ARG A 533 -12.45 3.33 31.26
N PHE A 534 -13.61 2.99 31.82
CA PHE A 534 -14.35 1.77 31.45
C PHE A 534 -14.90 1.85 30.04
N LEU A 535 -15.45 2.99 29.63
CA LEU A 535 -15.87 3.24 28.25
C LEU A 535 -14.71 3.00 27.28
N TRP A 536 -13.54 3.60 27.55
CA TRP A 536 -12.34 3.38 26.73
C TRP A 536 -11.89 1.92 26.72
N LEU A 537 -12.03 1.17 27.82
CA LEU A 537 -11.63 -0.24 27.90
C LEU A 537 -12.44 -1.11 26.93
N ILE A 538 -13.73 -0.83 26.78
CA ILE A 538 -14.65 -1.56 25.90
C ILE A 538 -14.57 -1.07 24.45
N TYR A 539 -14.54 0.26 24.25
CA TYR A 539 -14.56 0.86 22.91
C TYR A 539 -13.24 0.69 22.15
N THR A 540 -12.10 0.84 22.82
CA THR A 540 -10.78 0.83 22.16
C THR A 540 -10.50 -0.44 21.36
N PRO A 541 -10.76 -1.66 21.86
CA PRO A 541 -10.59 -2.89 21.07
C PRO A 541 -11.45 -2.92 19.80
N ILE A 542 -12.71 -2.50 19.89
CA ILE A 542 -13.67 -2.45 18.77
C ILE A 542 -13.17 -1.47 17.71
N TYR A 543 -12.87 -0.23 18.11
CA TYR A 543 -12.33 0.80 17.24
C TYR A 543 -11.03 0.37 16.55
N ARG A 544 -10.10 -0.23 17.31
CA ARG A 544 -8.82 -0.73 16.75
C ARG A 544 -9.04 -1.86 15.76
N HIS A 545 -9.99 -2.76 16.00
CA HIS A 545 -10.32 -3.84 15.08
C HIS A 545 -10.91 -3.26 13.79
N TYR A 546 -11.95 -2.44 13.89
CA TYR A 546 -12.61 -1.79 12.75
C TYR A 546 -11.62 -1.02 11.89
N ILE A 547 -10.82 -0.11 12.46
CA ILE A 547 -9.85 0.68 11.69
C ILE A 547 -8.82 -0.20 10.99
N ARG A 548 -8.33 -1.25 11.65
CA ARG A 548 -7.35 -2.15 11.04
C ARG A 548 -7.94 -2.88 9.85
N TYR A 549 -9.12 -3.47 10.01
CA TYR A 549 -9.77 -4.19 8.92
C TYR A 549 -10.14 -3.25 7.78
N LYS A 550 -10.68 -2.07 8.12
CA LYS A 550 -10.97 -1.02 7.16
C LYS A 550 -9.73 -0.68 6.34
N ASN A 551 -8.63 -0.28 6.99
CA ASN A 551 -7.43 0.16 6.28
C ASN A 551 -6.74 -0.93 5.45
N ILE A 552 -6.77 -2.19 5.91
CA ILE A 552 -6.11 -3.31 5.23
C ILE A 552 -6.94 -3.79 4.03
N PHE A 553 -8.24 -3.97 4.20
CA PHE A 553 -9.09 -4.65 3.23
C PHE A 553 -9.93 -3.72 2.37
N SER A 554 -9.85 -2.40 2.58
CA SER A 554 -10.57 -1.46 1.73
C SER A 554 -9.91 -1.19 0.39
N TYR A 555 -10.74 -0.85 -0.58
CA TYR A 555 -10.33 -0.30 -1.86
C TYR A 555 -11.35 0.71 -2.37
N TYR A 556 -10.90 1.61 -3.26
CA TYR A 556 -11.78 2.49 -4.02
C TYR A 556 -11.87 1.97 -5.45
N PRO A 557 -13.06 1.60 -5.95
CA PRO A 557 -13.22 1.28 -7.36
C PRO A 557 -13.19 2.59 -8.17
N LEU A 558 -12.19 2.69 -9.05
CA LEU A 558 -12.03 3.81 -9.97
C LEU A 558 -12.55 3.39 -11.34
N GLU A 559 -13.32 4.27 -11.97
CA GLU A 559 -13.75 4.13 -13.36
C GLU A 559 -12.87 5.01 -14.24
N LEU A 560 -12.14 4.37 -15.16
CA LEU A 560 -11.14 4.98 -16.00
C LEU A 560 -11.60 5.01 -17.46
N LYS A 561 -11.44 6.17 -18.10
CA LYS A 561 -11.43 6.32 -19.55
C LYS A 561 -9.97 6.37 -20.00
N ILE A 562 -9.66 5.64 -21.06
CA ILE A 562 -8.32 5.53 -21.62
C ILE A 562 -8.42 6.03 -23.05
N GLU A 563 -7.59 7.01 -23.36
CA GLU A 563 -7.43 7.56 -24.69
C GLU A 563 -5.98 7.37 -25.11
N ASP A 564 -5.78 7.05 -26.38
CA ASP A 564 -4.46 7.16 -26.99
C ASP A 564 -4.07 8.63 -27.09
N GLY A 565 -2.79 8.91 -26.87
CA GLY A 565 -2.25 10.26 -26.93
C GLY A 565 -2.36 10.84 -28.33
N ALA A 566 -1.91 10.09 -29.34
CA ALA A 566 -1.72 10.57 -30.71
C ALA A 566 -3.03 10.90 -31.43
N ASP A 567 -3.97 9.95 -31.46
CA ASP A 567 -5.21 10.09 -32.24
C ASP A 567 -6.44 10.45 -31.39
N ASN A 568 -6.26 10.59 -30.06
CA ASN A 568 -7.34 10.72 -29.08
C ASN A 568 -8.41 9.61 -29.19
N GLU A 569 -8.04 8.45 -29.76
CA GLU A 569 -8.91 7.30 -29.88
C GLU A 569 -9.22 6.72 -28.50
N ILE A 570 -10.48 6.36 -28.26
CA ILE A 570 -10.91 5.79 -26.98
C ILE A 570 -10.56 4.30 -26.95
N LEU A 571 -9.40 3.98 -26.39
CA LEU A 571 -8.97 2.58 -26.20
C LEU A 571 -9.87 1.82 -25.21
N ALA A 572 -10.38 2.51 -24.18
CA ALA A 572 -11.38 1.93 -23.27
C ALA A 572 -12.19 3.03 -22.58
N ALA A 573 -13.52 2.90 -22.59
CA ALA A 573 -14.39 3.92 -21.99
C ALA A 573 -14.61 3.73 -20.47
N ASP A 574 -14.71 2.48 -19.99
CA ASP A 574 -15.19 2.16 -18.63
C ASP A 574 -14.38 1.05 -17.93
N LYS A 575 -13.05 1.18 -17.94
CA LYS A 575 -12.18 0.21 -17.26
C LYS A 575 -12.21 0.43 -15.75
N LYS A 576 -12.57 -0.61 -14.99
CA LYS A 576 -12.66 -0.56 -13.52
C LYS A 576 -11.39 -1.07 -12.87
N LEU A 577 -10.70 -0.22 -12.11
CA LEU A 577 -9.50 -0.60 -11.36
C LEU A 577 -9.65 -0.33 -9.86
N PRO A 578 -9.21 -1.25 -9.00
CA PRO A 578 -9.19 -1.02 -7.56
C PRO A 578 -7.95 -0.21 -7.15
N LEU A 579 -8.18 0.92 -6.48
CA LEU A 579 -7.18 1.60 -5.66
C LEU A 579 -7.18 0.98 -4.27
N ILE A 580 -6.17 0.16 -3.98
CA ILE A 580 -6.07 -0.67 -2.79
C ILE A 580 -5.46 0.15 -1.66
N SER A 581 -6.20 0.30 -0.55
CA SER A 581 -5.77 1.16 0.55
C SER A 581 -4.49 0.67 1.22
N LEU A 582 -4.31 -0.65 1.34
CA LEU A 582 -3.10 -1.26 1.89
C LEU A 582 -1.84 -0.93 1.07
N VAL A 583 -1.97 -0.77 -0.25
CA VAL A 583 -0.84 -0.46 -1.12
C VAL A 583 -0.61 1.06 -1.17
N ALA A 584 -1.66 1.84 -1.42
CA ALA A 584 -1.56 3.28 -1.62
C ALA A 584 -1.35 4.10 -0.34
N TYR A 585 -2.01 3.74 0.77
CA TYR A 585 -2.13 4.58 1.97
C TYR A 585 -1.36 4.06 3.19
N ARG A 586 -0.43 3.13 3.00
CA ARG A 586 0.37 2.57 4.10
C ARG A 586 1.44 3.55 4.63
N GLY A 587 1.19 4.86 4.60
CA GLY A 587 2.21 5.89 4.78
C GLY A 587 3.23 5.90 3.65
N ARG A 588 2.78 5.65 2.41
CA ARG A 588 3.61 5.69 1.20
C ARG A 588 3.94 7.10 0.76
N PHE A 589 2.98 8.00 0.88
CA PHE A 589 3.15 9.41 0.57
C PHE A 589 2.28 10.22 1.52
N ARG A 590 2.54 11.52 1.60
CA ARG A 590 1.66 12.46 2.29
C ARG A 590 0.98 13.39 1.29
N THR A 591 -0.28 13.70 1.52
CA THR A 591 -1.06 14.62 0.66
C THR A 591 -0.59 16.07 0.76
N ASP A 592 0.16 16.41 1.81
CA ASP A 592 0.73 17.74 2.06
C ASP A 592 2.21 17.82 1.67
N ALA A 593 2.67 17.04 0.67
CA ALA A 593 4.06 17.02 0.23
C ALA A 593 4.62 18.42 -0.12
N LEU A 594 3.77 19.31 -0.67
CA LEU A 594 4.12 20.70 -0.99
C LEU A 594 3.80 21.70 0.14
N GLY A 595 3.45 21.21 1.34
CA GLY A 595 3.09 22.04 2.49
C GLY A 595 4.23 22.92 3.01
N ALA A 596 5.48 22.52 2.77
CA ALA A 596 6.68 23.28 3.18
C ALA A 596 6.68 24.73 2.66
N PHE A 597 6.17 24.94 1.44
CA PHE A 597 6.01 26.28 0.87
C PHE A 597 5.06 27.14 1.73
N TYR A 598 3.91 26.59 2.11
CA TYR A 598 2.92 27.29 2.94
C TYR A 598 3.42 27.50 4.37
N TYR A 599 4.17 26.56 4.96
CA TYR A 599 4.77 26.77 6.27
C TYR A 599 5.70 27.98 6.29
N ARG A 600 6.52 28.14 5.24
CA ARG A 600 7.38 29.33 5.10
C ARG A 600 6.58 30.62 4.94
N LYS A 601 5.53 30.60 4.10
CA LYS A 601 4.63 31.75 3.89
C LYS A 601 3.85 32.15 5.14
N ILE A 602 3.33 31.17 5.89
CA ILE A 602 2.53 31.42 7.10
C ILE A 602 3.45 31.85 8.25
N LYS A 603 4.68 31.34 8.33
CA LYS A 603 5.65 31.76 9.35
C LYS A 603 6.01 33.26 9.28
N SER A 604 5.93 33.88 8.09
CA SER A 604 6.09 35.33 7.94
C SER A 604 4.84 36.14 8.29
N ALA A 605 3.69 35.51 8.56
CA ALA A 605 2.50 36.22 8.97
C ALA A 605 2.63 36.68 10.43
N THR A 606 2.31 37.94 10.70
CA THR A 606 2.29 38.54 12.04
C THR A 606 0.97 38.31 12.77
N MET A 607 -0.07 37.91 12.05
CA MET A 607 -1.44 37.77 12.55
C MET A 607 -1.97 36.35 12.28
N GLY A 608 -2.74 35.81 13.22
CA GLY A 608 -3.51 34.58 13.08
C GLY A 608 -4.92 34.84 12.56
N LEU A 609 -5.70 33.78 12.33
CA LEU A 609 -7.09 33.90 11.83
C LEU A 609 -7.99 34.71 12.78
N ASN A 610 -7.78 34.60 14.09
CA ASN A 610 -8.57 35.34 15.09
C ASN A 610 -8.30 36.85 15.07
N ASP A 611 -7.14 37.27 14.54
CA ASP A 611 -6.75 38.68 14.45
C ASP A 611 -7.25 39.32 13.14
N VAL A 612 -7.70 38.51 12.18
CA VAL A 612 -8.29 39.00 10.94
C VAL A 612 -9.66 39.61 11.26
N PRO A 613 -9.94 40.85 10.83
CA PRO A 613 -11.21 41.51 11.12
C PRO A 613 -12.38 40.71 10.54
N MET A 614 -13.43 40.52 11.35
CA MET A 614 -14.69 39.94 10.91
C MET A 614 -15.55 41.00 10.24
N TYR A 615 -16.41 40.57 9.30
CA TYR A 615 -17.46 41.43 8.76
C TYR A 615 -18.41 41.89 9.87
N LYS A 616 -18.79 43.17 9.84
CA LYS A 616 -19.64 43.77 10.89
C LYS A 616 -21.11 43.34 10.79
N ASP A 617 -21.60 43.02 9.61
CA ASP A 617 -23.00 42.66 9.38
C ASP A 617 -23.15 41.64 8.22
N ARG A 618 -24.38 41.20 7.94
CA ARG A 618 -24.74 40.25 6.87
C ARG A 618 -24.37 40.76 5.48
N SER A 619 -24.36 42.07 5.28
CA SER A 619 -23.90 42.73 4.05
C SER A 619 -22.53 43.35 4.27
N MET A 620 -21.59 43.06 3.38
CA MET A 620 -20.29 43.73 3.40
C MET A 620 -20.41 45.20 2.99
N THR A 621 -19.77 46.07 3.76
CA THR A 621 -19.62 47.50 3.43
C THR A 621 -18.59 47.70 2.31
N MET A 622 -18.61 48.87 1.67
CA MET A 622 -17.69 49.16 0.57
C MET A 622 -16.22 49.15 1.01
N ASP A 623 -15.92 49.61 2.22
CA ASP A 623 -14.57 49.56 2.78
C ASP A 623 -14.09 48.11 3.03
N GLU A 624 -14.98 47.24 3.51
CA GLU A 624 -14.72 45.81 3.66
C GLU A 624 -14.57 45.10 2.31
N MET A 625 -15.24 45.57 1.24
CA MET A 625 -15.00 45.09 -0.13
C MET A 625 -13.59 45.48 -0.61
N ILE A 626 -13.18 46.72 -0.38
CA ILE A 626 -11.85 47.21 -0.77
C ILE A 626 -10.74 46.45 -0.04
N ALA A 627 -10.92 46.22 1.26
CA ALA A 627 -9.95 45.52 2.11
C ALA A 627 -9.64 44.08 1.64
N GLN A 628 -10.53 43.45 0.86
CA GLN A 628 -10.31 42.11 0.30
C GLN A 628 -9.20 42.05 -0.75
N ASN A 629 -8.79 43.19 -1.32
CA ASN A 629 -7.81 43.25 -2.41
C ASN A 629 -8.18 42.38 -3.64
N SER A 630 -9.46 42.10 -3.83
CA SER A 630 -9.99 41.26 -4.92
C SER A 630 -9.85 41.92 -6.29
N TYR A 631 -9.49 41.14 -7.31
CA TYR A 631 -9.47 41.61 -8.71
C TYR A 631 -10.84 42.13 -9.15
N MET A 632 -11.91 41.40 -8.81
CA MET A 632 -13.29 41.77 -9.15
C MET A 632 -13.69 43.11 -8.55
N VAL A 633 -13.40 43.33 -7.25
CA VAL A 633 -13.72 44.60 -6.58
C VAL A 633 -12.90 45.74 -7.17
N LYS A 634 -11.62 45.51 -7.47
CA LYS A 634 -10.77 46.51 -8.14
C LYS A 634 -11.31 46.88 -9.52
N ASP A 635 -11.82 45.91 -10.27
CA ASP A 635 -12.41 46.16 -11.59
C ASP A 635 -13.76 46.88 -11.48
N PHE A 636 -14.60 46.55 -10.49
CA PHE A 636 -15.80 47.32 -10.17
C PHE A 636 -15.46 48.77 -9.82
N MET A 637 -14.48 49.00 -8.94
CA MET A 637 -14.04 50.35 -8.59
C MET A 637 -13.50 51.12 -9.78
N ARG A 638 -12.77 50.46 -10.69
CA ARG A 638 -12.31 51.07 -11.95
C ARG A 638 -13.46 51.45 -12.88
N ALA A 639 -14.49 50.61 -12.95
CA ALA A 639 -15.69 50.86 -13.72
C ALA A 639 -16.50 52.04 -13.13
N PHE A 640 -16.71 52.07 -11.80
CA PHE A 640 -17.43 53.14 -11.11
C PHE A 640 -16.68 54.49 -11.08
N SER A 641 -15.34 54.48 -11.03
CA SER A 641 -14.50 55.70 -11.03
C SER A 641 -14.31 56.35 -12.41
N GLY A 642 -14.96 55.85 -13.47
CA GLY A 642 -14.84 56.37 -14.83
C GLY A 642 -13.46 56.16 -15.48
N SER A 643 -12.51 55.51 -14.79
CA SER A 643 -11.16 55.23 -15.32
C SER A 643 -11.16 54.19 -16.44
N TRP A 644 -12.15 53.29 -16.46
CA TRP A 644 -12.35 52.31 -17.53
C TRP A 644 -12.67 53.00 -18.87
N ASN A 645 -13.45 54.08 -18.85
CA ASN A 645 -13.75 54.89 -20.03
C ASN A 645 -12.50 55.61 -20.56
N LYS A 646 -11.61 56.14 -19.70
CA LYS A 646 -10.37 56.81 -20.15
C LYS A 646 -9.38 55.86 -20.83
N LYS A 647 -9.27 54.61 -20.36
CA LYS A 647 -8.34 53.63 -20.95
C LYS A 647 -8.86 53.08 -22.28
N ASN A 648 -10.17 52.84 -22.40
CA ASN A 648 -10.78 52.47 -23.67
C ASN A 648 -10.78 53.62 -24.68
N LYS A 649 -10.98 54.88 -24.26
CA LYS A 649 -10.84 56.06 -25.15
C LYS A 649 -9.43 56.18 -25.73
N LYS A 650 -8.38 55.96 -24.93
CA LYS A 650 -6.99 55.94 -25.43
C LYS A 650 -6.67 54.77 -26.35
N ILE A 651 -7.37 53.64 -26.22
CA ILE A 651 -7.19 52.48 -27.11
C ILE A 651 -7.94 52.70 -28.43
N THR A 652 -9.13 53.31 -28.41
CA THR A 652 -9.86 53.68 -29.63
C THR A 652 -9.28 54.92 -30.34
N GLU A 653 -8.64 55.86 -29.62
CA GLU A 653 -7.91 56.99 -30.21
C GLU A 653 -6.52 56.60 -30.75
N LYS A 654 -5.94 55.47 -30.34
CA LYS A 654 -4.72 54.90 -30.95
C LYS A 654 -5.01 53.92 -32.10
N ALA A 655 -6.26 53.51 -32.26
CA ALA A 655 -6.74 52.64 -33.34
C ALA A 655 -7.42 53.43 -34.47
N LYS A 656 -7.48 54.77 -34.35
CA LYS A 656 -7.61 55.72 -35.45
C LYS A 656 -6.24 56.33 -35.70
#